data_AF-A0AAW0VW88-F1
#
_entry.id   AF-A0AAW0VW88-F1
#
_cell.length_a   1.000
_cell.length_b   1.000
_cell.length_c   1.000
_cell.angle_alpha   90.00
_cell.angle_beta   90.00
_cell.angle_gamma   90.00
#
_symmetry.space_group_name_H-M   'P 1'
#
loop_
_entity.id
_entity.type
_entity.pdbx_description
1 polymer ?
#
loop_
_entity_poly.entity_id
_entity_poly.type
_entity_poly.pdbx_seq_one_letter_code
_entity_poly.pdbx_strand_id
1 'polypeptide(L)'
;MARESEGPVLGGGLMAGGVTGSRWGSRASLVTPPPTDDSRLLQVLQDRERKAKSQLEESRLEIQKRDQEILALSAKMKTLEEQHTDYQRHITVLKESLCAKEEHYNMLQADVEELRQRLEEKNKTIEKKTQQALQTTQERNKLNSELTELRDHMDIKDRKINVLQRKLDLHEANQKLQNGGRAGNDSQAIRRQLEDQMKMVEQKVHSLEQRNKQLDEKEKTLVELDARLNKKREQINHMEQQLAKAQTAEGSTASESSKQLTELRRILGEREKEIECLQQSQVKAQSELQAAQSETERLLQVMQMGQEEHFAKDKAIKDLQEALRAERSGTAPSAMPAKKPTMAATPGTPAKMDGIPAGLSTAAAGQMAASAAEKASAASEAAKATLEQAKNVAQPLETQSRPDQPEMDMVEIEGREREYKLHINQVEVDIKLKDSLISNLSEENKTQRERIEELEGEIHVLEEEARKNERIEELEELVIVVKHKNERIEELEEALRQSVRIATDMELEKRDEEERRKEITEKLNKLERKLESSVQKVRCSHCQTVKERLSELEIRYKNLISQRHRHLMELWELKQEALTSALSEKDAHLALLEVGGVRSSRAAQELETLKKARVKLLDAIKDLGEERVRLSQEYLATEIATEATPTEMSPSQQKVDQES
;
A
#
# COMPACT_ATOMS: atom_id res chain seq x y z
N MET A 1 -4.20 35.83 42.00
CA MET A 1 -3.05 36.50 42.65
C MET A 1 -3.56 37.79 43.27
N ALA A 2 -3.42 37.89 44.58
CA ALA A 2 -3.88 39.01 45.40
C ALA A 2 -2.85 40.15 45.40
N ARG A 3 -3.33 41.40 45.36
CA ARG A 3 -2.67 42.62 45.83
C ARG A 3 -3.80 43.56 46.27
N GLU A 4 -4.01 43.83 47.56
CA GLU A 4 -3.30 44.78 48.43
C GLU A 4 -3.22 46.22 47.88
N SER A 5 -3.98 47.13 48.49
CA SER A 5 -3.66 48.55 48.72
C SER A 5 -4.82 49.17 49.53
N GLU A 6 -4.69 49.29 50.85
CA GLU A 6 -4.27 50.51 51.55
C GLU A 6 -5.27 51.67 51.45
N GLY A 7 -5.95 51.96 52.58
CA GLY A 7 -6.70 53.20 52.79
C GLY A 7 -5.85 54.23 53.52
N PRO A 8 -6.08 55.54 53.33
CA PRO A 8 -5.44 56.56 54.13
C PRO A 8 -6.31 56.97 55.32
N VAL A 9 -5.67 56.91 56.49
CA VAL A 9 -6.03 57.60 57.73
C VAL A 9 -5.63 59.07 57.59
N LEU A 10 -6.55 60.00 57.89
CA LEU A 10 -6.20 61.39 58.18
C LEU A 10 -6.94 61.84 59.45
N GLY A 11 -6.14 62.05 60.50
CA GLY A 11 -6.52 62.78 61.71
C GLY A 11 -6.04 64.23 61.67
N GLY A 12 -6.70 65.05 62.47
CA GLY A 12 -6.40 66.47 62.72
C GLY A 12 -7.73 67.20 62.96
N GLY A 13 -8.11 67.65 64.16
CA GLY A 13 -7.32 68.18 65.27
C GLY A 13 -7.42 69.70 65.25
N LEU A 14 -8.48 70.26 65.85
CA LEU A 14 -8.65 71.70 66.19
C LEU A 14 -9.77 71.78 67.24
N MET A 15 -9.46 71.66 68.53
CA MET A 15 -9.20 72.75 69.47
C MET A 15 -10.32 73.80 69.52
N ALA A 16 -11.28 73.52 70.40
CA ALA A 16 -12.23 74.47 70.96
C ALA A 16 -11.51 75.43 71.91
N GLY A 17 -11.77 76.73 71.80
CA GLY A 17 -11.23 77.74 72.70
C GLY A 17 -12.13 78.97 72.82
N GLY A 18 -12.63 79.21 74.03
CA GLY A 18 -13.06 80.50 74.60
C GLY A 18 -14.31 81.13 73.97
N VAL A 19 -15.21 81.81 74.68
CA VAL A 19 -15.05 82.61 75.90
C VAL A 19 -16.43 82.76 76.53
N THR A 20 -16.58 82.33 77.79
CA THR A 20 -17.71 82.69 78.66
C THR A 20 -17.38 84.01 79.34
N GLY A 21 -18.00 85.10 78.89
CA GLY A 21 -17.91 86.43 79.50
C GLY A 21 -19.20 86.76 80.26
N SER A 22 -19.15 86.70 81.58
CA SER A 22 -20.18 87.23 82.48
C SER A 22 -20.16 88.76 82.46
N ARG A 23 -21.32 89.42 82.30
CA ARG A 23 -21.49 90.81 82.72
C ARG A 23 -22.90 91.07 83.25
N TRP A 24 -22.96 91.34 84.55
CA TRP A 24 -24.09 91.94 85.24
C TRP A 24 -24.28 93.39 84.77
N GLY A 25 -25.54 93.81 84.57
CA GLY A 25 -25.83 95.21 84.24
C GLY A 25 -27.30 95.48 83.93
N SER A 26 -28.05 95.84 84.96
CA SER A 26 -29.15 96.80 84.99
C SER A 26 -30.32 96.69 83.99
N ARG A 27 -31.50 96.44 84.58
CA ARG A 27 -32.81 96.89 84.14
C ARG A 27 -32.76 98.30 83.51
N ALA A 28 -33.10 98.38 82.24
CA ALA A 28 -33.78 99.53 81.66
C ALA A 28 -34.96 98.98 80.84
N SER A 29 -36.15 98.99 81.45
CA SER A 29 -37.41 98.90 80.71
C SER A 29 -37.51 100.12 79.81
N LEU A 30 -36.96 100.03 78.60
CA LEU A 30 -37.50 100.79 77.47
C LEU A 30 -38.72 100.00 77.00
N VAL A 31 -39.87 100.36 77.57
CA VAL A 31 -41.18 100.04 77.02
C VAL A 31 -41.18 100.60 75.61
N THR A 32 -40.96 99.72 74.63
CA THR A 32 -41.28 100.03 73.24
C THR A 32 -42.79 100.23 73.17
N PRO A 33 -43.27 101.28 72.48
CA PRO A 33 -44.70 101.52 72.35
C PRO A 33 -45.35 100.28 71.72
N PRO A 34 -46.60 99.93 72.10
CA PRO A 34 -47.29 98.78 71.54
C PRO A 34 -47.29 98.94 70.01
N PRO A 35 -46.93 97.89 69.26
CA PRO A 35 -46.77 98.01 67.82
C PRO A 35 -48.12 98.42 67.24
N THR A 36 -48.13 99.58 66.58
CA THR A 36 -49.24 99.99 65.72
C THR A 36 -49.47 98.92 64.66
N ASP A 37 -50.71 98.78 64.19
CA ASP A 37 -51.11 97.69 63.27
C ASP A 37 -50.20 97.59 62.03
N ASP A 38 -49.63 98.72 61.58
CA ASP A 38 -48.63 98.79 60.50
C ASP A 38 -47.30 98.07 60.83
N SER A 39 -46.82 98.15 62.07
CA SER A 39 -45.58 97.49 62.50
C SER A 39 -45.75 95.97 62.58
N ARG A 40 -46.93 95.51 63.01
CA ARG A 40 -47.28 94.07 62.97
C ARG A 40 -47.40 93.57 61.53
N LEU A 41 -48.02 94.35 60.65
CA LEU A 41 -48.15 94.00 59.23
C LEU A 41 -46.78 93.91 58.56
N LEU A 42 -45.88 94.87 58.83
CA LEU A 42 -44.51 94.88 58.30
C LEU A 42 -43.71 93.66 58.79
N GLN A 43 -43.88 93.27 60.06
CA GLN A 43 -43.20 92.11 60.63
C GLN A 43 -43.71 90.79 60.02
N VAL A 44 -45.01 90.66 59.79
CA VAL A 44 -45.60 89.50 59.09
C VAL A 44 -45.11 89.42 57.63
N LEU A 45 -44.98 90.55 56.95
CA LEU A 45 -44.45 90.60 55.59
C LEU A 45 -42.96 90.23 55.55
N GLN A 46 -42.15 90.74 56.48
CA GLN A 46 -40.72 90.35 56.60
C GLN A 46 -40.56 88.87 56.96
N ASP A 47 -41.41 88.31 57.83
CA ASP A 47 -41.37 86.89 58.17
C ASP A 47 -41.79 86.01 56.97
N ARG A 48 -42.78 86.46 56.17
CA ARG A 48 -43.14 85.81 54.90
C ARG A 48 -42.00 85.87 53.89
N GLU A 49 -41.33 87.01 53.76
CA GLU A 49 -40.18 87.19 52.87
C GLU A 49 -39.00 86.31 53.29
N ARG A 50 -38.69 86.24 54.60
CA ARG A 50 -37.64 85.35 55.14
C ARG A 50 -37.96 83.87 54.88
N LYS A 51 -39.21 83.45 55.08
CA LYS A 51 -39.64 82.08 54.74
C LYS A 51 -39.52 81.78 53.25
N ALA A 52 -39.96 82.70 52.38
CA ALA A 52 -39.83 82.55 50.94
C ALA A 52 -38.35 82.47 50.50
N LYS A 53 -37.47 83.30 51.08
CA LYS A 53 -36.03 83.24 50.84
C LYS A 53 -35.42 81.91 51.29
N SER A 54 -35.76 81.43 52.49
CA SER A 54 -35.29 80.12 52.97
C SER A 54 -35.76 78.98 52.06
N GLN A 55 -37.01 79.00 51.59
CA GLN A 55 -37.54 78.00 50.66
C GLN A 55 -36.85 78.04 49.29
N LEU A 56 -36.53 79.24 48.80
CA LEU A 56 -35.75 79.42 47.57
C LEU A 56 -34.32 78.91 47.73
N GLU A 57 -33.65 79.20 48.83
CA GLU A 57 -32.31 78.69 49.12
C GLU A 57 -32.30 77.16 49.27
N GLU A 58 -33.30 76.59 49.93
CA GLU A 58 -33.46 75.14 50.08
C GLU A 58 -33.68 74.47 48.72
N SER A 59 -34.57 75.02 47.88
CA SER A 59 -34.79 74.55 46.50
C SER A 59 -33.52 74.67 45.65
N ARG A 60 -32.75 75.74 45.81
CA ARG A 60 -31.49 75.95 45.09
C ARG A 60 -30.43 74.91 45.48
N LEU A 61 -30.33 74.59 46.77
CA LEU A 61 -29.44 73.52 47.25
C LEU A 61 -29.90 72.14 46.77
N GLU A 62 -31.20 71.89 46.71
CA GLU A 62 -31.73 70.63 46.18
C GLU A 62 -31.46 70.49 44.67
N ILE A 63 -31.61 71.56 43.89
CA ILE A 63 -31.23 71.59 42.47
C ILE A 63 -29.73 71.28 42.33
N GLN A 64 -28.86 71.93 43.10
CA GLN A 64 -27.42 71.66 43.06
C GLN A 64 -27.06 70.21 43.40
N LYS A 65 -27.77 69.59 44.36
CA LYS A 65 -27.59 68.16 44.66
C LYS A 65 -28.02 67.28 43.49
N ARG A 66 -29.17 67.58 42.87
CA ARG A 66 -29.66 66.84 41.69
C ARG A 66 -28.70 67.01 40.50
N ASP A 67 -28.13 68.19 40.30
CA ASP A 67 -27.11 68.43 39.27
C ASP A 67 -25.84 67.58 39.51
N GLN A 68 -25.38 67.48 40.75
CA GLN A 68 -24.24 66.61 41.11
C GLN A 68 -24.57 65.12 40.91
N GLU A 69 -25.79 64.69 41.25
CA GLU A 69 -26.26 63.32 41.00
C GLU A 69 -26.33 63.01 39.51
N ILE A 70 -26.85 63.94 38.69
CA ILE A 70 -26.89 63.80 37.22
C ILE A 70 -25.48 63.68 36.65
N LEU A 71 -24.53 64.49 37.12
CA LEU A 71 -23.13 64.42 36.69
C LEU A 71 -22.49 63.07 37.07
N ALA A 72 -22.72 62.59 38.30
CA ALA A 72 -22.21 61.30 38.76
C ALA A 72 -22.81 60.12 37.94
N LEU A 73 -24.13 60.17 37.68
CA LEU A 73 -24.79 59.16 36.84
C LEU A 73 -24.30 59.22 35.38
N SER A 74 -24.08 60.42 34.84
CA SER A 74 -23.54 60.59 33.49
C SER A 74 -22.13 60.01 33.35
N ALA A 75 -21.26 60.24 34.35
CA ALA A 75 -19.94 59.64 34.39
C ALA A 75 -20.02 58.11 34.47
N LYS A 76 -20.92 57.56 35.30
CA LYS A 76 -21.15 56.12 35.40
C LYS A 76 -21.66 55.54 34.07
N MET A 77 -22.58 56.22 33.40
CA MET A 77 -23.07 55.83 32.08
C MET A 77 -21.93 55.73 31.07
N LYS A 78 -21.07 56.76 31.01
CA LYS A 78 -19.92 56.77 30.10
C LYS A 78 -18.94 55.63 30.37
N THR A 79 -18.65 55.32 31.64
CA THR A 79 -17.79 54.16 31.96
C THR A 79 -18.41 52.82 31.55
N LEU A 80 -19.74 52.68 31.66
CA LEU A 80 -20.45 51.48 31.20
C LEU A 80 -20.48 51.38 29.67
N GLU A 81 -20.59 52.50 28.97
CA GLU A 81 -20.49 52.55 27.50
C GLU A 81 -19.09 52.12 27.04
N GLU A 82 -18.03 52.63 27.68
CA GLU A 82 -16.65 52.22 27.39
C GLU A 82 -16.46 50.71 27.63
N GLN A 83 -16.91 50.19 28.77
CA GLN A 83 -16.90 48.76 29.05
C GLN A 83 -17.68 47.95 28.01
N HIS A 84 -18.84 48.45 27.57
CA HIS A 84 -19.61 47.78 26.52
C HIS A 84 -18.85 47.72 25.21
N THR A 85 -18.16 48.80 24.82
CA THR A 85 -17.31 48.79 23.61
C THR A 85 -16.13 47.81 23.74
N ASP A 86 -15.52 47.69 24.92
CA ASP A 86 -14.45 46.72 25.16
C ASP A 86 -14.94 45.28 25.08
N TYR A 87 -16.10 44.98 25.67
CA TYR A 87 -16.72 43.65 25.53
C TYR A 87 -17.07 43.35 24.07
N GLN A 88 -17.57 44.33 23.31
CA GLN A 88 -17.82 44.15 21.88
C GLN A 88 -16.54 43.83 21.10
N ARG A 89 -15.44 44.57 21.35
CA ARG A 89 -14.13 44.28 20.73
C ARG A 89 -13.64 42.87 21.08
N HIS A 90 -13.75 42.48 22.35
CA HIS A 90 -13.37 41.14 22.81
C HIS A 90 -14.18 40.04 22.12
N ILE A 91 -15.50 40.25 21.95
CA ILE A 91 -16.37 39.34 21.21
C ILE A 91 -15.91 39.21 19.75
N THR A 92 -15.54 40.31 19.10
CA THR A 92 -15.06 40.28 17.71
C THR A 92 -13.78 39.46 17.57
N VAL A 93 -12.79 39.67 18.46
CA VAL A 93 -11.53 38.90 18.44
C VAL A 93 -11.79 37.40 18.68
N LEU A 94 -12.71 37.06 19.59
CA LEU A 94 -13.09 35.66 19.81
C LEU A 94 -13.76 35.04 18.58
N LYS A 95 -14.61 35.80 17.86
CA LYS A 95 -15.23 35.34 16.62
C LYS A 95 -14.19 35.11 15.52
N GLU A 96 -13.24 36.02 15.36
CA GLU A 96 -12.13 35.86 14.40
C GLU A 96 -11.27 34.64 14.75
N SER A 97 -10.94 34.46 16.03
CA SER A 97 -10.20 33.28 16.49
C SER A 97 -10.98 31.97 16.27
N LEU A 98 -12.30 31.99 16.43
CA LEU A 98 -13.16 30.85 16.17
C LEU A 98 -13.18 30.53 14.66
N CYS A 99 -13.37 31.52 13.81
CA CYS A 99 -13.37 31.37 12.34
C CYS A 99 -12.05 30.77 11.85
N ALA A 100 -10.91 31.27 12.34
CA ALA A 100 -9.60 30.73 11.99
C ALA A 100 -9.42 29.26 12.42
N LYS A 101 -9.98 28.86 13.58
CA LYS A 101 -9.97 27.46 14.03
C LYS A 101 -10.91 26.58 13.19
N GLU A 102 -12.06 27.09 12.78
CA GLU A 102 -13.00 26.39 11.89
C GLU A 102 -12.37 26.15 10.52
N GLU A 103 -11.70 27.15 9.94
CA GLU A 103 -10.94 27.00 8.70
C GLU A 103 -9.83 25.93 8.82
N HIS A 104 -9.07 25.95 9.92
CA HIS A 104 -8.06 24.94 10.19
C HIS A 104 -8.65 23.54 10.35
N TYR A 105 -9.79 23.40 11.04
CA TYR A 105 -10.51 22.14 11.16
C TYR A 105 -10.97 21.62 9.78
N ASN A 106 -11.53 22.50 8.95
CA ASN A 106 -11.96 22.14 7.59
C ASN A 106 -10.80 21.68 6.71
N MET A 107 -9.63 22.32 6.80
CA MET A 107 -8.42 21.87 6.10
C MET A 107 -7.98 20.48 6.58
N LEU A 108 -7.87 20.27 7.89
CA LEU A 108 -7.52 18.95 8.43
C LEU A 108 -8.54 17.87 8.03
N GLN A 109 -9.83 18.22 7.99
CA GLN A 109 -10.87 17.30 7.56
C GLN A 109 -10.67 16.89 6.10
N ALA A 110 -10.35 17.84 5.21
CA ALA A 110 -10.04 17.57 3.81
C ALA A 110 -8.80 16.66 3.67
N ASP A 111 -7.74 16.91 4.44
CA ASP A 111 -6.53 16.06 4.44
C ASP A 111 -6.85 14.62 4.88
N VAL A 112 -7.70 14.45 5.91
CA VAL A 112 -8.15 13.13 6.37
C VAL A 112 -8.99 12.43 5.29
N GLU A 113 -9.86 13.15 4.59
CA GLU A 113 -10.66 12.61 3.48
C GLU A 113 -9.77 12.18 2.30
N GLU A 114 -8.75 12.96 1.94
CA GLU A 114 -7.78 12.59 0.90
C GLU A 114 -6.97 11.35 1.30
N LEU A 115 -6.50 11.27 2.54
CA LEU A 115 -5.79 10.09 3.04
C LEU A 115 -6.68 8.84 3.04
N ARG A 116 -7.96 8.97 3.38
CA ARG A 116 -8.94 7.88 3.29
C ARG A 116 -9.12 7.42 1.84
N GLN A 117 -9.26 8.34 0.90
CA GLN A 117 -9.39 8.01 -0.52
C GLN A 117 -8.14 7.27 -1.03
N ARG A 118 -6.93 7.75 -0.72
CA ARG A 118 -5.67 7.09 -1.07
C ARG A 118 -5.56 5.69 -0.47
N LEU A 119 -6.02 5.51 0.78
CA LEU A 119 -6.03 4.20 1.43
C LEU A 119 -6.99 3.23 0.72
N GLU A 120 -8.16 3.71 0.32
CA GLU A 120 -9.15 2.90 -0.40
C GLU A 120 -8.68 2.52 -1.81
N GLU A 121 -7.98 3.41 -2.52
CA GLU A 121 -7.33 3.12 -3.80
C GLU A 121 -6.21 2.08 -3.66
N LYS A 122 -5.40 2.18 -2.60
CA LYS A 122 -4.40 1.16 -2.29
C LYS A 122 -5.04 -0.19 -1.97
N ASN A 123 -6.12 -0.21 -1.20
CA ASN A 123 -6.86 -1.44 -0.89
C ASN A 123 -7.42 -2.10 -2.16
N LYS A 124 -8.03 -1.32 -3.07
CA LYS A 124 -8.49 -1.83 -4.38
C LYS A 124 -7.34 -2.43 -5.21
N THR A 125 -6.17 -1.79 -5.17
CA THR A 125 -4.99 -2.30 -5.87
C THR A 125 -4.48 -3.60 -5.26
N ILE A 126 -4.47 -3.70 -3.93
CA ILE A 126 -4.09 -4.91 -3.18
C ILE A 126 -5.06 -6.04 -3.51
N GLU A 127 -6.38 -5.81 -3.51
CA GLU A 127 -7.37 -6.81 -3.89
C GLU A 127 -7.13 -7.33 -5.31
N LYS A 128 -6.91 -6.42 -6.27
CA LYS A 128 -6.62 -6.79 -7.67
C LYS A 128 -5.36 -7.66 -7.78
N LYS A 129 -4.26 -7.27 -7.11
CA LYS A 129 -3.02 -8.06 -7.08
C LYS A 129 -3.20 -9.41 -6.40
N THR A 130 -4.01 -9.47 -5.35
CA THR A 130 -4.32 -10.72 -4.63
C THR A 130 -5.11 -11.68 -5.51
N GLN A 131 -6.11 -11.19 -6.25
CA GLN A 131 -6.85 -11.98 -7.23
C GLN A 131 -5.95 -12.49 -8.36
N GLN A 132 -5.09 -11.63 -8.90
CA GLN A 132 -4.12 -12.03 -9.93
C GLN A 132 -3.16 -13.11 -9.43
N ALA A 133 -2.62 -12.96 -8.21
CA ALA A 133 -1.75 -13.97 -7.60
C ALA A 133 -2.47 -15.31 -7.39
N LEU A 134 -3.74 -15.29 -6.99
CA LEU A 134 -4.56 -16.50 -6.86
C LEU A 134 -4.74 -17.20 -8.22
N GLN A 135 -5.01 -16.43 -9.28
CA GLN A 135 -5.17 -16.95 -10.64
C GLN A 135 -3.86 -17.58 -11.15
N THR A 136 -2.73 -16.89 -11.02
CA THR A 136 -1.41 -17.44 -11.40
C THR A 136 -1.07 -18.69 -10.59
N THR A 137 -1.45 -18.73 -9.31
CA THR A 137 -1.26 -19.92 -8.46
C THR A 137 -2.07 -21.12 -8.98
N GLN A 138 -3.31 -20.89 -9.44
CA GLN A 138 -4.16 -21.92 -10.03
C GLN A 138 -3.61 -22.40 -11.39
N GLU A 139 -3.16 -21.49 -12.25
CA GLU A 139 -2.54 -21.81 -13.55
C GLU A 139 -1.26 -22.64 -13.38
N ARG A 140 -0.39 -22.24 -12.45
CA ARG A 140 0.79 -23.03 -12.07
C ARG A 140 0.42 -24.45 -11.63
N ASN A 141 -0.63 -24.61 -10.83
CA ASN A 141 -1.06 -25.94 -10.39
C ASN A 141 -1.53 -26.81 -11.56
N LYS A 142 -2.25 -26.22 -12.54
CA LYS A 142 -2.69 -26.91 -13.76
C LYS A 142 -1.49 -27.35 -14.62
N LEU A 143 -0.54 -26.45 -14.85
CA LEU A 143 0.69 -26.77 -15.58
C LEU A 143 1.51 -27.85 -14.86
N ASN A 144 1.52 -27.83 -13.52
CA ASN A 144 2.22 -28.85 -12.74
C ASN A 144 1.55 -30.24 -12.84
N SER A 145 0.21 -30.31 -12.91
CA SER A 145 -0.48 -31.58 -13.23
C SER A 145 -0.15 -32.06 -14.64
N GLU A 146 -0.19 -31.18 -15.64
CA GLU A 146 0.16 -31.53 -17.03
C GLU A 146 1.61 -32.03 -17.16
N LEU A 147 2.56 -31.38 -16.47
CA LEU A 147 3.95 -31.83 -16.41
C LEU A 147 4.09 -33.22 -15.76
N THR A 148 3.27 -33.53 -14.76
CA THR A 148 3.29 -34.84 -14.10
C THR A 148 2.76 -35.92 -15.05
N GLU A 149 1.66 -35.65 -15.75
CA GLU A 149 1.11 -36.55 -16.77
C GLU A 149 2.09 -36.80 -17.92
N LEU A 150 2.77 -35.75 -18.39
CA LEU A 150 3.80 -35.87 -19.42
C LEU A 150 5.01 -36.70 -18.96
N ARG A 151 5.44 -36.55 -17.70
CA ARG A 151 6.48 -37.42 -17.12
C ARG A 151 6.03 -38.88 -17.08
N ASP A 152 4.81 -39.16 -16.63
CA ASP A 152 4.27 -40.53 -16.63
C ASP A 152 4.20 -41.11 -18.06
N HIS A 153 3.81 -40.29 -19.04
CA HIS A 153 3.84 -40.68 -20.44
C HIS A 153 5.25 -40.99 -20.95
N MET A 154 6.25 -40.19 -20.57
CA MET A 154 7.65 -40.46 -20.91
C MET A 154 8.13 -41.77 -20.28
N ASP A 155 7.87 -42.00 -18.99
CA ASP A 155 8.22 -43.24 -18.29
C ASP A 155 7.61 -44.48 -18.95
N ILE A 156 6.34 -44.39 -19.38
CA ILE A 156 5.67 -45.46 -20.13
C ILE A 156 6.37 -45.71 -21.47
N LYS A 157 6.72 -44.64 -22.20
CA LYS A 157 7.44 -44.74 -23.48
C LYS A 157 8.82 -45.36 -23.29
N ASP A 158 9.58 -44.97 -22.27
CA ASP A 158 10.90 -45.54 -21.97
C ASP A 158 10.82 -47.01 -21.59
N ARG A 159 9.84 -47.41 -20.77
CA ARG A 159 9.58 -48.84 -20.51
C ARG A 159 9.25 -49.61 -21.79
N LYS A 160 8.47 -49.00 -22.70
CA LYS A 160 8.12 -49.62 -23.97
C LYS A 160 9.31 -49.71 -24.92
N ILE A 161 10.15 -48.68 -25.00
CA ILE A 161 11.41 -48.68 -25.74
C ILE A 161 12.31 -49.79 -25.22
N ASN A 162 12.50 -49.90 -23.90
CA ASN A 162 13.29 -50.97 -23.27
C ASN A 162 12.77 -52.37 -23.61
N VAL A 163 11.44 -52.58 -23.60
CA VAL A 163 10.83 -53.85 -24.01
C VAL A 163 11.04 -54.12 -25.50
N LEU A 164 10.91 -53.10 -26.36
CA LEU A 164 11.13 -53.23 -27.80
C LEU A 164 12.60 -53.47 -28.14
N GLN A 165 13.55 -52.83 -27.45
CA GLN A 165 14.97 -53.11 -27.56
C GLN A 165 15.26 -54.56 -27.18
N ARG A 166 14.79 -55.05 -26.03
CA ARG A 166 14.93 -56.48 -25.67
C ARG A 166 14.33 -57.41 -26.71
N LYS A 167 13.18 -57.05 -27.29
CA LYS A 167 12.56 -57.83 -28.38
C LYS A 167 13.36 -57.75 -29.68
N LEU A 168 13.95 -56.60 -30.01
CA LEU A 168 14.83 -56.43 -31.16
C LEU A 168 16.12 -57.22 -30.96
N ASP A 169 16.74 -57.18 -29.80
CA ASP A 169 17.93 -58.00 -29.48
C ASP A 169 17.61 -59.49 -29.57
N LEU A 170 16.44 -59.91 -29.05
CA LEU A 170 15.96 -61.28 -29.16
C LEU A 170 15.63 -61.65 -30.62
N HIS A 171 15.03 -60.74 -31.38
CA HIS A 171 14.72 -60.95 -32.79
C HIS A 171 15.98 -60.91 -33.64
N GLU A 172 16.99 -60.09 -33.36
CA GLU A 172 18.30 -60.07 -34.02
C GLU A 172 19.08 -61.32 -33.68
N ALA A 173 19.02 -61.81 -32.45
CA ALA A 173 19.56 -63.12 -32.08
C ALA A 173 18.85 -64.24 -32.86
N ASN A 174 17.52 -64.22 -32.93
CA ASN A 174 16.73 -65.16 -33.73
C ASN A 174 16.90 -64.97 -35.25
N GLN A 175 17.20 -63.76 -35.70
CA GLN A 175 17.39 -63.42 -37.11
C GLN A 175 18.81 -63.74 -37.56
N LYS A 176 19.82 -63.62 -36.69
CA LYS A 176 21.12 -64.27 -36.88
C LYS A 176 20.99 -65.79 -36.97
N LEU A 177 19.96 -66.37 -36.32
CA LEU A 177 19.57 -67.77 -36.47
C LEU A 177 18.65 -68.05 -37.68
N GLN A 178 18.06 -67.05 -38.33
CA GLN A 178 16.95 -67.27 -39.28
C GLN A 178 16.96 -66.42 -40.57
N ASN A 179 17.94 -65.53 -40.80
CA ASN A 179 17.96 -64.75 -42.04
C ASN A 179 18.51 -65.53 -43.24
N GLY A 180 17.59 -66.27 -43.82
CA GLY A 180 17.33 -66.29 -45.25
C GLY A 180 16.04 -65.55 -45.62
N GLY A 181 15.97 -64.22 -45.42
CA GLY A 181 15.36 -63.30 -46.40
C GLY A 181 13.91 -62.78 -46.26
N ARG A 182 13.80 -61.46 -46.55
CA ARG A 182 12.72 -60.66 -47.19
C ARG A 182 11.77 -59.80 -46.32
N ALA A 183 11.95 -58.47 -46.44
CA ALA A 183 10.89 -57.47 -46.28
C ALA A 183 11.17 -56.29 -47.23
N GLY A 184 10.40 -56.15 -48.32
CA GLY A 184 10.76 -55.27 -49.45
C GLY A 184 9.79 -54.15 -49.83
N ASN A 185 8.47 -54.31 -49.67
CA ASN A 185 7.53 -53.42 -50.38
C ASN A 185 6.66 -52.51 -49.50
N ASP A 186 6.39 -52.83 -48.22
CA ASP A 186 5.56 -51.96 -47.36
C ASP A 186 6.30 -50.72 -46.84
N SER A 187 7.64 -50.77 -46.84
CA SER A 187 8.50 -49.73 -46.28
C SER A 187 8.57 -48.46 -47.14
N GLN A 188 8.22 -48.53 -48.43
CA GLN A 188 8.31 -47.39 -49.36
C GLN A 188 7.05 -46.52 -49.38
N ALA A 189 5.87 -47.11 -49.12
CA ALA A 189 4.60 -46.35 -49.02
C ALA A 189 4.54 -45.55 -47.71
N ILE A 190 4.99 -46.14 -46.60
CA ILE A 190 5.07 -45.48 -45.29
C ILE A 190 6.06 -44.31 -45.33
N ARG A 191 7.19 -44.46 -46.04
CA ARG A 191 8.17 -43.38 -46.23
C ARG A 191 7.59 -42.17 -46.97
N ARG A 192 6.83 -42.37 -48.06
CA ARG A 192 6.17 -41.27 -48.79
C ARG A 192 5.13 -40.54 -47.94
N GLN A 193 4.33 -41.27 -47.16
CA GLN A 193 3.33 -40.66 -46.28
C GLN A 193 3.97 -39.83 -45.14
N LEU A 194 5.11 -40.29 -44.60
CA LEU A 194 5.91 -39.54 -43.63
C LEU A 194 6.54 -38.28 -44.25
N GLU A 195 7.06 -38.37 -45.47
CA GLU A 195 7.64 -37.23 -46.20
C GLU A 195 6.61 -36.12 -46.46
N ASP A 196 5.37 -36.47 -46.82
CA ASP A 196 4.30 -35.49 -47.04
C ASP A 196 3.79 -34.85 -45.74
N GLN A 197 3.75 -35.62 -44.63
CA GLN A 197 3.45 -35.07 -43.31
C GLN A 197 4.57 -34.14 -42.81
N MET A 198 5.84 -34.48 -43.06
CA MET A 198 6.97 -33.62 -42.70
C MET A 198 6.92 -32.28 -43.44
N LYS A 199 6.62 -32.26 -44.74
CA LYS A 199 6.47 -31.01 -45.50
C LYS A 199 5.34 -30.11 -44.98
N MET A 200 4.22 -30.69 -44.53
CA MET A 200 3.12 -29.92 -43.95
C MET A 200 3.50 -29.32 -42.59
N VAL A 201 4.28 -30.06 -41.78
CA VAL A 201 4.81 -29.57 -40.51
C VAL A 201 5.83 -28.47 -40.74
N GLU A 202 6.75 -28.64 -41.70
CA GLU A 202 7.74 -27.62 -42.08
C GLU A 202 7.09 -26.31 -42.52
N GLN A 203 6.03 -26.36 -43.32
CA GLN A 203 5.27 -25.17 -43.72
C GLN A 203 4.60 -24.47 -42.53
N LYS A 204 4.07 -25.23 -41.57
CA LYS A 204 3.48 -24.68 -40.34
C LYS A 204 4.53 -24.08 -39.40
N VAL A 205 5.68 -24.74 -39.26
CA VAL A 205 6.82 -24.23 -38.49
C VAL A 205 7.30 -22.92 -39.08
N HIS A 206 7.44 -22.83 -40.40
CA HIS A 206 7.84 -21.58 -41.06
C HIS A 206 6.85 -20.42 -40.84
N SER A 207 5.54 -20.71 -40.89
CA SER A 207 4.50 -19.72 -40.58
C SER A 207 4.51 -19.28 -39.11
N LEU A 208 4.80 -20.20 -38.17
CA LEU A 208 4.92 -19.89 -36.75
C LEU A 208 6.18 -19.09 -36.45
N GLU A 209 7.31 -19.42 -37.09
CA GLU A 209 8.56 -18.66 -36.99
C GLU A 209 8.40 -17.22 -37.48
N GLN A 210 7.68 -17.03 -38.59
CA GLN A 210 7.40 -15.69 -39.11
C GLN A 210 6.50 -14.87 -38.17
N ARG A 211 5.56 -15.53 -37.48
CA ARG A 211 4.67 -14.89 -36.50
C ARG A 211 5.38 -14.62 -35.17
N ASN A 212 6.28 -15.48 -34.73
CA ASN A 212 7.14 -15.24 -33.57
C ASN A 212 8.07 -14.04 -33.81
N LYS A 213 8.68 -13.92 -34.99
CA LYS A 213 9.47 -12.73 -35.33
C LYS A 213 8.67 -11.43 -35.24
N GLN A 214 7.40 -11.44 -35.66
CA GLN A 214 6.51 -10.28 -35.51
C GLN A 214 6.16 -9.98 -34.05
N LEU A 215 6.04 -10.99 -33.20
CA LEU A 215 5.84 -10.80 -31.75
C LEU A 215 7.09 -10.22 -31.10
N ASP A 216 8.28 -10.74 -31.43
CA ASP A 216 9.56 -10.24 -30.92
C ASP A 216 9.78 -8.76 -31.32
N GLU A 217 9.40 -8.38 -32.55
CA GLU A 217 9.45 -6.99 -33.00
C GLU A 217 8.49 -6.10 -32.19
N LYS A 218 7.26 -6.55 -31.94
CA LYS A 218 6.27 -5.81 -31.13
C LYS A 218 6.71 -5.68 -29.67
N GLU A 219 7.27 -6.73 -29.08
CA GLU A 219 7.82 -6.69 -27.71
C GLU A 219 8.97 -5.69 -27.60
N LYS A 220 9.88 -5.65 -28.58
CA LYS A 220 10.94 -4.63 -28.63
C LYS A 220 10.37 -3.22 -28.69
N THR A 221 9.34 -2.97 -29.50
CA THR A 221 8.70 -1.64 -29.54
C THR A 221 8.06 -1.25 -28.21
N LEU A 222 7.48 -2.20 -27.47
CA LEU A 222 6.93 -1.94 -26.14
C LEU A 222 8.01 -1.59 -25.13
N VAL A 223 9.12 -2.34 -25.10
CA VAL A 223 10.27 -2.06 -24.23
C VAL A 223 10.86 -0.68 -24.52
N GLU A 224 10.95 -0.29 -25.80
CA GLU A 224 11.42 1.04 -26.18
C GLU A 224 10.47 2.16 -25.73
N LEU A 225 9.15 1.96 -25.82
CA LEU A 225 8.15 2.92 -25.34
C LEU A 225 8.19 3.05 -23.81
N ASP A 226 8.33 1.94 -23.08
CA ASP A 226 8.46 1.95 -21.62
C ASP A 226 9.75 2.66 -21.16
N ALA A 227 10.87 2.42 -21.84
CA ALA A 227 12.12 3.13 -21.56
C ALA A 227 11.99 4.65 -21.80
N ARG A 228 11.28 5.06 -22.86
CA ARG A 228 11.00 6.48 -23.14
C ARG A 228 10.10 7.10 -22.09
N LEU A 229 9.06 6.39 -21.63
CA LEU A 229 8.15 6.85 -20.58
C LEU A 229 8.88 7.01 -19.23
N ASN A 230 9.72 6.06 -18.85
CA ASN A 230 10.50 6.14 -17.61
C ASN A 230 11.47 7.32 -17.63
N LYS A 231 12.18 7.53 -18.74
CA LYS A 231 13.09 8.68 -18.91
C LYS A 231 12.34 10.02 -18.83
N LYS A 232 11.09 10.08 -19.30
CA LYS A 232 10.24 11.29 -19.21
C LYS A 232 9.70 11.52 -17.79
N ARG A 233 9.31 10.47 -17.09
CA ARG A 233 8.92 10.54 -15.66
C ARG A 233 10.06 11.03 -14.78
N GLU A 234 11.28 10.54 -15.00
CA GLU A 234 12.48 11.02 -14.30
C GLU A 234 12.75 12.50 -14.56
N GLN A 235 12.56 12.97 -15.79
CA GLN A 235 12.69 14.39 -16.14
C GLN A 235 11.67 15.27 -15.41
N ILE A 236 10.41 14.81 -15.27
CA ILE A 236 9.37 15.52 -14.51
C ILE A 236 9.71 15.54 -13.04
N ASN A 237 10.04 14.39 -12.43
CA ASN A 237 10.45 14.32 -11.03
C ASN A 237 11.62 15.27 -10.72
N HIS A 238 12.57 15.39 -11.65
CA HIS A 238 13.68 16.34 -11.53
C HIS A 238 13.21 17.80 -11.58
N MET A 239 12.29 18.14 -12.50
CA MET A 239 11.74 19.50 -12.60
C MET A 239 10.81 19.87 -11.44
N GLU A 240 10.02 18.92 -10.93
CA GLU A 240 9.18 19.09 -9.73
C GLU A 240 10.05 19.34 -8.49
N GLN A 241 11.16 18.62 -8.35
CA GLN A 241 12.15 18.90 -7.30
C GLN A 241 12.80 20.29 -7.46
N GLN A 242 13.05 20.75 -8.69
CA GLN A 242 13.53 22.11 -8.93
C GLN A 242 12.47 23.16 -8.57
N LEU A 243 11.18 22.91 -8.85
CA LEU A 243 10.08 23.78 -8.46
C LEU A 243 9.88 23.85 -6.95
N ALA A 244 9.96 22.72 -6.25
CA ALA A 244 9.90 22.68 -4.79
C ALA A 244 11.04 23.50 -4.16
N LYS A 245 12.26 23.39 -4.71
CA LYS A 245 13.42 24.18 -4.27
C LYS A 245 13.26 25.68 -4.57
N ALA A 246 12.73 26.03 -5.74
CA ALA A 246 12.47 27.42 -6.11
C ALA A 246 11.38 28.08 -5.26
N GLN A 247 10.37 27.31 -4.81
CA GLN A 247 9.33 27.78 -3.90
C GLN A 247 9.86 28.03 -2.47
N THR A 248 10.91 27.33 -2.06
CA THR A 248 11.54 27.50 -0.73
C THR A 248 12.63 28.58 -0.68
N ALA A 249 13.05 29.15 -1.81
CA ALA A 249 14.12 30.14 -1.88
C ALA A 249 13.56 31.57 -1.78
N GLU A 250 13.52 32.14 -0.56
CA GLU A 250 12.98 33.48 -0.23
C GLU A 250 13.82 34.70 -0.70
N GLY A 251 14.51 34.62 -1.84
CA GLY A 251 15.60 35.56 -2.16
C GLY A 251 15.57 36.34 -3.47
N SER A 252 14.60 36.15 -4.38
CA SER A 252 14.65 36.77 -5.71
C SER A 252 13.41 37.61 -6.04
N THR A 253 13.60 38.67 -6.84
CA THR A 253 12.56 39.66 -7.15
C THR A 253 11.31 38.99 -7.70
N ALA A 254 10.16 39.26 -7.05
CA ALA A 254 8.90 38.54 -7.24
C ALA A 254 8.34 38.54 -8.68
N SER A 255 8.87 39.38 -9.58
CA SER A 255 8.39 39.50 -10.97
C SER A 255 9.07 38.54 -11.94
N GLU A 256 10.37 38.24 -11.77
CA GLU A 256 11.10 37.32 -12.64
C GLU A 256 10.93 35.86 -12.21
N SER A 257 10.91 35.61 -10.90
CA SER A 257 10.62 34.29 -10.33
C SER A 257 9.19 33.82 -10.64
N SER A 258 8.22 34.73 -10.65
CA SER A 258 6.83 34.43 -11.02
C SER A 258 6.67 34.07 -12.51
N LYS A 259 7.40 34.77 -13.42
CA LYS A 259 7.43 34.44 -14.85
C LYS A 259 8.12 33.11 -15.13
N GLN A 260 9.21 32.81 -14.44
CA GLN A 260 9.89 31.51 -14.55
C GLN A 260 9.03 30.37 -13.98
N LEU A 261 8.30 30.60 -12.88
CA LEU A 261 7.35 29.65 -12.33
C LEU A 261 6.17 29.35 -13.27
N THR A 262 5.63 30.36 -13.94
CA THR A 262 4.55 30.18 -14.92
C THR A 262 5.03 29.45 -16.18
N GLU A 263 6.23 29.76 -16.66
CA GLU A 263 6.82 29.07 -17.81
C GLU A 263 7.15 27.60 -17.50
N LEU A 264 7.69 27.31 -16.31
CA LEU A 264 7.93 25.93 -15.87
C LEU A 264 6.63 25.14 -15.70
N ARG A 265 5.55 25.75 -15.18
CA ARG A 265 4.23 25.12 -15.12
C ARG A 265 3.65 24.84 -16.51
N ARG A 266 3.86 25.73 -17.48
CA ARG A 266 3.44 25.54 -18.88
C ARG A 266 4.17 24.36 -19.52
N ILE A 267 5.48 24.28 -19.35
CA ILE A 267 6.30 23.17 -19.87
C ILE A 267 5.91 21.85 -19.22
N LEU A 268 5.63 21.83 -17.91
CA LEU A 268 5.13 20.63 -17.22
C LEU A 268 3.79 20.16 -17.82
N GLY A 269 2.83 21.06 -18.00
CA GLY A 269 1.55 20.71 -18.63
C GLY A 269 1.67 20.18 -20.06
N GLU A 270 2.67 20.64 -20.83
CA GLU A 270 2.96 20.09 -22.17
C GLU A 270 3.57 18.68 -22.11
N ARG A 271 4.46 18.43 -21.13
CA ARG A 271 5.07 17.11 -20.92
C ARG A 271 4.08 16.09 -20.35
N GLU A 272 3.16 16.52 -19.49
CA GLU A 272 2.06 15.69 -18.98
C GLU A 272 1.16 15.20 -20.13
N LYS A 273 0.79 16.10 -21.06
CA LYS A 273 0.02 15.75 -22.26
C LYS A 273 0.77 14.80 -23.20
N GLU A 274 2.09 14.97 -23.36
CA GLU A 274 2.92 14.03 -24.12
C GLU A 274 2.92 12.64 -23.48
N ILE A 275 3.00 12.54 -22.14
CA ILE A 275 2.93 11.26 -21.42
C ILE A 275 1.56 10.63 -21.59
N GLU A 276 0.49 11.40 -21.48
CA GLU A 276 -0.87 10.89 -21.66
C GLU A 276 -1.09 10.31 -23.07
N CYS A 277 -0.56 10.98 -24.10
CA CYS A 277 -0.58 10.49 -25.48
C CYS A 277 0.25 9.19 -25.66
N LEU A 278 1.45 9.13 -25.05
CA LEU A 278 2.30 7.94 -25.09
C LEU A 278 1.69 6.77 -24.30
N GLN A 279 1.02 7.02 -23.18
CA GLN A 279 0.30 6.02 -22.40
C GLN A 279 -0.88 5.45 -23.19
N GLN A 280 -1.64 6.30 -23.89
CA GLN A 280 -2.70 5.83 -24.78
C GLN A 280 -2.16 4.97 -25.93
N SER A 281 -1.01 5.33 -26.50
CA SER A 281 -0.33 4.52 -27.52
C SER A 281 0.15 3.17 -26.96
N GLN A 282 0.67 3.15 -25.73
CA GLN A 282 1.11 1.93 -25.05
C GLN A 282 -0.07 0.99 -24.78
N VAL A 283 -1.19 1.51 -24.28
CA VAL A 283 -2.41 0.71 -24.03
C VAL A 283 -2.96 0.11 -25.33
N LYS A 284 -2.95 0.87 -26.42
CA LYS A 284 -3.34 0.34 -27.75
C LYS A 284 -2.42 -0.79 -28.21
N ALA A 285 -1.10 -0.61 -28.12
CA ALA A 285 -0.13 -1.65 -28.48
C ALA A 285 -0.27 -2.92 -27.61
N GLN A 286 -0.53 -2.77 -26.31
CA GLN A 286 -0.81 -3.88 -25.40
C GLN A 286 -2.09 -4.63 -25.78
N SER A 287 -3.15 -3.91 -26.14
CA SER A 287 -4.41 -4.51 -26.60
C SER A 287 -4.23 -5.30 -27.90
N GLU A 288 -3.43 -4.79 -28.85
CA GLU A 288 -3.13 -5.49 -30.10
C GLU A 288 -2.27 -6.75 -29.87
N LEU A 289 -1.35 -6.72 -28.91
CA LEU A 289 -0.56 -7.89 -28.52
C LEU A 289 -1.45 -8.98 -27.90
N GLN A 290 -2.33 -8.62 -26.97
CA GLN A 290 -3.28 -9.56 -26.37
C GLN A 290 -4.24 -10.16 -27.42
N ALA A 291 -4.71 -9.35 -28.37
CA ALA A 291 -5.53 -9.84 -29.48
C ALA A 291 -4.75 -10.86 -30.34
N ALA A 292 -3.48 -10.57 -30.67
CA ALA A 292 -2.64 -11.50 -31.41
C ALA A 292 -2.36 -12.81 -30.64
N GLN A 293 -2.15 -12.73 -29.31
CA GLN A 293 -1.93 -13.87 -28.41
C GLN A 293 -3.18 -14.76 -28.30
N SER A 294 -4.35 -14.18 -28.07
CA SER A 294 -5.62 -14.95 -28.03
C SER A 294 -5.94 -15.62 -29.37
N GLU A 295 -5.59 -14.99 -30.50
CA GLU A 295 -5.72 -15.62 -31.81
C GLU A 295 -4.74 -16.79 -31.98
N THR A 296 -3.51 -16.68 -31.47
CA THR A 296 -2.56 -17.81 -31.48
C THR A 296 -3.04 -18.98 -30.63
N GLU A 297 -3.59 -18.72 -29.45
CA GLU A 297 -4.18 -19.76 -28.58
C GLU A 297 -5.38 -20.44 -29.27
N ARG A 298 -6.24 -19.67 -29.93
CA ARG A 298 -7.37 -20.20 -30.69
C ARG A 298 -6.91 -21.12 -31.83
N LEU A 299 -5.85 -20.73 -32.55
CA LEU A 299 -5.28 -21.55 -33.64
C LEU A 299 -4.61 -22.82 -33.12
N LEU A 300 -3.92 -22.75 -31.97
CA LEU A 300 -3.36 -23.92 -31.28
C LEU A 300 -4.46 -24.90 -30.87
N GLN A 301 -5.56 -24.40 -30.30
CA GLN A 301 -6.71 -25.23 -29.91
C GLN A 301 -7.36 -25.91 -31.12
N VAL A 302 -7.54 -25.20 -32.24
CA VAL A 302 -8.04 -25.79 -33.49
C VAL A 302 -7.08 -26.86 -34.03
N MET A 303 -5.77 -26.63 -33.93
CA MET A 303 -4.77 -27.63 -34.32
C MET A 303 -4.86 -28.89 -33.45
N GLN A 304 -5.01 -28.73 -32.13
CA GLN A 304 -5.14 -29.84 -31.19
C GLN A 304 -6.42 -30.64 -31.44
N MET A 305 -7.57 -29.98 -31.59
CA MET A 305 -8.82 -30.66 -31.95
C MET A 305 -8.70 -31.37 -33.30
N GLY A 306 -8.03 -30.76 -34.29
CA GLY A 306 -7.76 -31.40 -35.57
C GLY A 306 -6.90 -32.66 -35.43
N GLN A 307 -5.85 -32.62 -34.60
CA GLN A 307 -5.03 -33.80 -34.31
C GLN A 307 -5.83 -34.89 -33.61
N GLU A 308 -6.65 -34.54 -32.60
CA GLU A 308 -7.51 -35.48 -31.88
C GLU A 308 -8.54 -36.14 -32.81
N GLU A 309 -9.14 -35.38 -33.73
CA GLU A 309 -10.02 -35.94 -34.76
C GLU A 309 -9.29 -36.89 -35.70
N HIS A 310 -8.06 -36.54 -36.12
CA HIS A 310 -7.23 -37.42 -36.94
C HIS A 310 -6.87 -38.72 -36.18
N PHE A 311 -6.47 -38.62 -34.91
CA PHE A 311 -6.20 -39.79 -34.07
C PHE A 311 -7.45 -40.67 -33.87
N ALA A 312 -8.63 -40.06 -33.69
CA ALA A 312 -9.89 -40.79 -33.58
C ALA A 312 -10.25 -41.51 -34.89
N LYS A 313 -10.06 -40.84 -36.04
CA LYS A 313 -10.24 -41.41 -37.38
C LYS A 313 -9.25 -42.56 -37.64
N ASP A 314 -7.98 -42.40 -37.28
CA ASP A 314 -6.96 -43.45 -37.43
C ASP A 314 -7.24 -44.66 -36.54
N LYS A 315 -7.71 -44.44 -35.31
CA LYS A 315 -8.17 -45.51 -34.42
C LYS A 315 -9.37 -46.26 -35.01
N ALA A 316 -10.37 -45.55 -35.52
CA ALA A 316 -11.53 -46.15 -36.17
C ALA A 316 -11.15 -46.95 -37.43
N ILE A 317 -10.22 -46.43 -38.24
CA ILE A 317 -9.67 -47.16 -39.40
C ILE A 317 -8.98 -48.43 -38.95
N LYS A 318 -8.18 -48.37 -37.88
CA LYS A 318 -7.49 -49.55 -37.34
C LYS A 318 -8.46 -50.61 -36.82
N ASP A 319 -9.49 -50.20 -36.08
CA ASP A 319 -10.52 -51.10 -35.54
C ASP A 319 -11.33 -51.75 -36.68
N LEU A 320 -11.65 -51.00 -37.75
CA LEU A 320 -12.30 -51.54 -38.96
C LEU A 320 -11.39 -52.51 -39.73
N GLN A 321 -10.09 -52.22 -39.81
CA GLN A 321 -9.11 -53.13 -40.42
C GLN A 321 -8.94 -54.42 -39.61
N GLU A 322 -8.98 -54.35 -38.28
CA GLU A 322 -8.95 -55.51 -37.39
C GLU A 322 -10.25 -56.33 -37.47
N ALA A 323 -11.41 -55.68 -37.55
CA ALA A 323 -12.70 -56.34 -37.79
C ALA A 323 -12.76 -57.07 -39.15
N LEU A 324 -12.27 -56.42 -40.21
CA LEU A 324 -12.16 -57.03 -41.55
C LEU A 324 -11.16 -58.21 -41.58
N ARG A 325 -10.08 -58.16 -40.79
CA ARG A 325 -9.15 -59.28 -40.62
C ARG A 325 -9.79 -60.43 -39.82
N ALA A 326 -10.55 -60.11 -38.78
CA ALA A 326 -11.29 -61.09 -37.98
C ALA A 326 -12.36 -61.82 -38.81
N GLU A 327 -13.12 -61.10 -39.65
CA GLU A 327 -14.07 -61.70 -40.60
C GLU A 327 -13.38 -62.60 -41.64
N ARG A 328 -12.22 -62.19 -42.16
CA ARG A 328 -11.43 -63.01 -43.10
C ARG A 328 -10.84 -64.27 -42.48
N SER A 329 -10.64 -64.30 -41.16
CA SER A 329 -10.10 -65.45 -40.43
C SER A 329 -11.13 -66.48 -39.97
N GLY A 330 -12.43 -66.24 -40.17
CA GLY A 330 -13.48 -67.24 -40.00
C GLY A 330 -13.43 -68.07 -38.71
N THR A 331 -13.59 -67.46 -37.53
CA THR A 331 -13.89 -68.20 -36.29
C THR A 331 -14.76 -67.36 -35.34
N ALA A 332 -15.88 -67.94 -34.92
CA ALA A 332 -16.88 -67.40 -33.99
C ALA A 332 -16.40 -67.43 -32.51
N PRO A 333 -17.06 -66.72 -31.58
CA PRO A 333 -16.53 -66.37 -30.26
C PRO A 333 -16.86 -67.43 -29.19
N SER A 334 -16.05 -67.48 -28.12
CA SER A 334 -16.35 -68.26 -26.90
C SER A 334 -15.97 -67.48 -25.63
N ALA A 335 -16.75 -67.72 -24.59
CA ALA A 335 -16.93 -66.94 -23.38
C ALA A 335 -15.83 -67.11 -22.29
N MET A 336 -15.73 -66.05 -21.49
CA MET A 336 -15.39 -65.87 -20.05
C MET A 336 -15.36 -67.14 -19.16
N PRO A 337 -14.54 -67.20 -18.08
CA PRO A 337 -14.99 -66.64 -16.79
C PRO A 337 -13.92 -66.02 -15.85
N ALA A 338 -14.47 -65.31 -14.85
CA ALA A 338 -13.82 -64.53 -13.80
C ALA A 338 -13.06 -65.32 -12.72
N LYS A 339 -12.19 -64.62 -11.96
CA LYS A 339 -11.87 -64.89 -10.53
C LYS A 339 -11.36 -63.61 -9.82
N LYS A 340 -11.97 -63.28 -8.67
CA LYS A 340 -11.43 -62.39 -7.61
C LYS A 340 -10.67 -63.24 -6.54
N PRO A 341 -10.34 -62.73 -5.33
CA PRO A 341 -9.06 -62.13 -4.93
C PRO A 341 -8.36 -62.93 -3.79
N THR A 342 -7.06 -62.75 -3.54
CA THR A 342 -6.46 -63.20 -2.26
C THR A 342 -5.23 -62.41 -1.84
N MET A 343 -5.19 -62.11 -0.55
CA MET A 343 -4.16 -61.40 0.19
C MET A 343 -3.07 -62.32 0.76
N ALA A 344 -1.90 -61.70 1.02
CA ALA A 344 -0.99 -61.82 2.17
C ALA A 344 -0.17 -63.11 2.42
N ALA A 345 1.14 -62.89 2.65
CA ALA A 345 2.03 -63.47 3.69
C ALA A 345 3.51 -63.44 3.20
N THR A 346 4.33 -62.44 3.59
CA THR A 346 5.31 -62.39 4.73
C THR A 346 6.77 -62.78 4.37
N PRO A 347 7.78 -62.34 5.16
CA PRO A 347 9.00 -61.72 4.64
C PRO A 347 10.29 -62.53 4.87
N GLY A 348 11.38 -62.08 4.27
CA GLY A 348 12.74 -62.54 4.57
C GLY A 348 13.75 -61.40 4.42
N THR A 349 14.26 -60.92 5.56
CA THR A 349 15.55 -60.22 5.75
C THR A 349 16.73 -61.15 5.36
N PRO A 350 18.01 -60.72 5.21
CA PRO A 350 18.75 -59.64 5.91
C PRO A 350 19.45 -58.69 4.89
N ALA A 351 20.26 -57.66 5.19
CA ALA A 351 21.13 -57.35 6.31
C ALA A 351 21.47 -55.84 6.34
N LYS A 352 21.95 -55.41 7.51
CA LYS A 352 22.56 -54.11 7.87
C LYS A 352 23.48 -53.48 6.80
N MET A 353 23.43 -52.15 6.68
CA MET A 353 24.56 -51.29 7.08
C MET A 353 24.12 -49.83 7.18
N ASP A 354 24.36 -49.28 8.36
CA ASP A 354 24.24 -47.87 8.74
C ASP A 354 25.38 -47.03 8.16
N GLY A 355 25.13 -45.73 8.04
CA GLY A 355 26.09 -44.72 8.48
C GLY A 355 27.06 -44.19 7.42
N ILE A 356 26.67 -43.07 6.83
CA ILE A 356 27.63 -42.03 6.43
C ILE A 356 28.12 -41.37 7.73
N PRO A 357 29.44 -41.19 7.88
CA PRO A 357 29.91 -39.82 8.02
C PRO A 357 31.06 -39.48 7.09
N ALA A 358 31.03 -38.23 6.67
CA ALA A 358 32.05 -37.52 5.92
C ALA A 358 33.38 -37.44 6.68
N GLY A 359 34.45 -37.20 5.91
CA GLY A 359 35.67 -36.57 6.39
C GLY A 359 36.91 -37.43 6.22
N LEU A 360 37.58 -37.30 5.07
CA LEU A 360 39.01 -37.59 4.97
C LEU A 360 39.70 -36.40 4.31
N SER A 361 40.44 -35.68 5.13
CA SER A 361 41.33 -34.61 4.72
C SER A 361 42.50 -35.18 3.90
N THR A 362 42.86 -34.44 2.87
CA THR A 362 44.03 -34.57 2.02
C THR A 362 45.33 -34.30 2.79
N ALA A 363 45.69 -35.18 3.74
CA ALA A 363 46.95 -35.05 4.49
C ALA A 363 47.71 -36.36 4.73
N ALA A 364 47.20 -37.53 4.30
CA ALA A 364 47.78 -38.83 4.65
C ALA A 364 48.65 -39.50 3.56
N ALA A 365 48.63 -39.01 2.31
CA ALA A 365 49.42 -39.63 1.22
C ALA A 365 50.87 -39.14 1.14
N GLY A 366 51.16 -37.91 1.57
CA GLY A 366 52.53 -37.35 1.58
C GLY A 366 53.40 -37.86 2.74
N GLN A 367 52.80 -38.26 3.86
CA GLN A 367 53.54 -38.66 5.07
C GLN A 367 54.05 -40.12 5.01
N MET A 368 53.44 -41.00 4.23
CA MET A 368 53.92 -42.38 4.06
C MET A 368 55.07 -42.49 3.03
N ALA A 369 55.12 -41.61 2.02
CA ALA A 369 56.24 -41.56 1.07
C ALA A 369 57.52 -40.96 1.69
N ALA A 370 57.38 -39.93 2.53
CA ALA A 370 58.52 -39.32 3.24
C ALA A 370 59.16 -40.28 4.27
N SER A 371 58.35 -41.05 5.01
CA SER A 371 58.85 -42.01 6.01
C SER A 371 59.60 -43.21 5.40
N ALA A 372 59.25 -43.61 4.17
CA ALA A 372 59.93 -44.69 3.46
C ALA A 372 61.30 -44.25 2.89
N ALA A 373 61.41 -43.01 2.39
CA ALA A 373 62.67 -42.44 1.91
C ALA A 373 63.68 -42.17 3.04
N GLU A 374 63.21 -41.70 4.20
CA GLU A 374 64.05 -41.47 5.38
C GLU A 374 64.62 -42.78 5.96
N LYS A 375 63.83 -43.87 5.94
CA LYS A 375 64.28 -45.22 6.35
C LYS A 375 65.27 -45.85 5.37
N ALA A 376 65.17 -45.58 4.08
CA ALA A 376 66.12 -46.06 3.07
C ALA A 376 67.47 -45.32 3.15
N SER A 377 67.46 -44.01 3.42
CA SER A 377 68.69 -43.22 3.65
C SER A 377 69.39 -43.63 4.95
N ALA A 378 68.64 -43.84 6.05
CA ALA A 378 69.19 -44.29 7.32
C ALA A 378 69.81 -45.70 7.25
N ALA A 379 69.26 -46.61 6.44
CA ALA A 379 69.83 -47.93 6.21
C ALA A 379 71.13 -47.87 5.37
N SER A 380 71.23 -46.94 4.41
CA SER A 380 72.45 -46.73 3.60
C SER A 380 73.58 -46.08 4.40
N GLU A 381 73.25 -45.11 5.28
CA GLU A 381 74.22 -44.50 6.20
C GLU A 381 74.69 -45.47 7.29
N ALA A 382 73.81 -46.34 7.81
CA ALA A 382 74.20 -47.41 8.72
C ALA A 382 75.12 -48.46 8.06
N ALA A 383 74.90 -48.77 6.78
CA ALA A 383 75.77 -49.67 5.99
C ALA A 383 77.14 -49.03 5.66
N LYS A 384 77.18 -47.71 5.40
CA LYS A 384 78.45 -46.97 5.27
C LYS A 384 79.21 -46.88 6.59
N ALA A 385 78.53 -46.66 7.72
CA ALA A 385 79.15 -46.61 9.05
C ALA A 385 79.75 -47.96 9.49
N THR A 386 79.12 -49.08 9.12
CA THR A 386 79.67 -50.43 9.36
C THR A 386 80.84 -50.76 8.44
N LEU A 387 80.86 -50.25 7.19
CA LEU A 387 82.00 -50.36 6.29
C LEU A 387 83.21 -49.51 6.75
N GLU A 388 82.95 -48.32 7.32
CA GLU A 388 83.98 -47.45 7.90
C GLU A 388 84.55 -48.05 9.21
N GLN A 389 83.71 -48.69 10.04
CA GLN A 389 84.16 -49.50 11.19
C GLN A 389 84.98 -50.72 10.76
N ALA A 390 84.64 -51.38 9.64
CA ALA A 390 85.43 -52.49 9.11
C ALA A 390 86.78 -52.03 8.53
N LYS A 391 86.88 -50.80 8.01
CA LYS A 391 88.16 -50.20 7.59
C LYS A 391 89.04 -49.77 8.76
N ASN A 392 88.46 -49.35 9.88
CA ASN A 392 89.22 -48.96 11.09
C ASN A 392 89.72 -50.14 11.95
N VAL A 393 89.34 -51.38 11.63
CA VAL A 393 89.89 -52.63 12.23
C VAL A 393 91.08 -53.18 11.43
N ALA A 394 91.35 -52.64 10.24
CA ALA A 394 92.54 -52.99 9.46
C ALA A 394 93.72 -52.05 9.79
N GLN A 395 94.21 -52.09 11.04
CA GLN A 395 95.58 -51.63 11.32
C GLN A 395 96.59 -52.75 10.97
N PRO A 396 97.77 -52.39 10.42
CA PRO A 396 98.76 -53.36 10.01
C PRO A 396 99.36 -54.02 11.24
N LEU A 397 99.18 -55.33 11.37
CA LEU A 397 99.88 -56.15 12.37
C LEU A 397 101.36 -56.21 11.97
N GLU A 398 102.15 -55.32 12.56
CA GLU A 398 103.59 -55.55 12.73
C GLU A 398 103.79 -56.76 13.63
N THR A 399 104.55 -57.70 13.09
CA THR A 399 105.06 -58.94 13.68
C THR A 399 105.82 -58.71 15.00
N GLN A 400 105.47 -59.50 16.03
CA GLN A 400 106.45 -59.99 17.01
C GLN A 400 106.45 -61.53 16.97
N SER A 401 107.57 -62.07 16.50
CA SER A 401 107.92 -63.49 16.39
C SER A 401 107.99 -64.22 17.74
N ARG A 402 107.61 -65.51 17.78
CA ARG A 402 108.27 -66.49 18.65
C ARG A 402 108.81 -67.63 17.75
N PRO A 403 110.11 -67.92 17.77
CA PRO A 403 110.73 -68.81 16.79
C PRO A 403 110.51 -70.28 17.18
N ASP A 404 110.72 -71.15 16.19
CA ASP A 404 110.67 -72.62 16.17
C ASP A 404 109.35 -73.16 15.59
N GLN A 405 109.28 -73.95 14.53
CA GLN A 405 110.22 -74.48 13.56
C GLN A 405 109.34 -75.03 12.40
N PRO A 406 109.86 -75.08 11.16
CA PRO A 406 109.10 -75.25 9.93
C PRO A 406 108.75 -76.72 9.65
N GLU A 407 107.82 -76.96 8.71
CA GLU A 407 107.52 -78.24 8.00
C GLU A 407 106.10 -78.85 8.15
N MET A 408 105.11 -78.15 8.75
CA MET A 408 103.72 -78.65 8.82
C MET A 408 102.63 -77.70 8.30
N ASP A 409 102.90 -76.89 7.25
CA ASP A 409 101.98 -75.79 6.88
C ASP A 409 101.52 -75.72 5.39
N MET A 410 101.98 -76.57 4.47
CA MET A 410 101.56 -76.42 3.05
C MET A 410 100.17 -77.02 2.76
N VAL A 411 99.85 -78.18 3.34
CA VAL A 411 98.56 -78.87 3.07
C VAL A 411 97.37 -78.19 3.76
N GLU A 412 97.55 -77.61 4.95
CA GLU A 412 96.50 -76.84 5.62
C GLU A 412 96.25 -75.49 4.94
N ILE A 413 97.31 -74.80 4.47
CA ILE A 413 97.17 -73.58 3.68
C ILE A 413 96.45 -73.89 2.37
N GLU A 414 96.82 -74.96 1.66
CA GLU A 414 96.11 -75.39 0.45
C GLU A 414 94.67 -75.83 0.72
N GLY A 415 94.39 -76.44 1.88
CA GLY A 415 93.04 -76.78 2.32
C GLY A 415 92.18 -75.54 2.52
N ARG A 416 92.71 -74.54 3.23
CA ARG A 416 92.05 -73.23 3.42
C ARG A 416 91.89 -72.47 2.11
N GLU A 417 92.86 -72.54 1.20
CA GLU A 417 92.75 -71.93 -0.14
C GLU A 417 91.64 -72.57 -0.99
N ARG A 418 91.44 -73.89 -0.90
CA ARG A 418 90.32 -74.57 -1.58
C ARG A 418 88.98 -74.20 -0.96
N GLU A 419 88.90 -74.07 0.37
CA GLU A 419 87.70 -73.59 1.06
C GLU A 419 87.39 -72.13 0.70
N TYR A 420 88.38 -71.24 0.65
CA TYR A 420 88.20 -69.87 0.18
C TYR A 420 87.77 -69.81 -1.28
N LYS A 421 88.30 -70.66 -2.16
CA LYS A 421 87.85 -70.76 -3.57
C LYS A 421 86.39 -71.21 -3.66
N LEU A 422 85.97 -72.19 -2.86
CA LEU A 422 84.57 -72.62 -2.82
C LEU A 422 83.66 -71.51 -2.28
N HIS A 423 84.09 -70.78 -1.24
CA HIS A 423 83.36 -69.62 -0.74
C HIS A 423 83.27 -68.49 -1.76
N ILE A 424 84.35 -68.18 -2.49
CA ILE A 424 84.35 -67.18 -3.56
C ILE A 424 83.39 -67.60 -4.67
N ASN A 425 83.45 -68.86 -5.11
CA ASN A 425 82.52 -69.37 -6.13
C ASN A 425 81.06 -69.31 -5.67
N GLN A 426 80.77 -69.60 -4.39
CA GLN A 426 79.43 -69.48 -3.83
C GLN A 426 78.97 -68.01 -3.79
N VAL A 427 79.84 -67.10 -3.36
CA VAL A 427 79.55 -65.65 -3.34
C VAL A 427 79.34 -65.13 -4.76
N GLU A 428 80.08 -65.60 -5.75
CA GLU A 428 79.88 -65.23 -7.16
C GLU A 428 78.52 -65.69 -7.69
N VAL A 429 78.07 -66.89 -7.33
CA VAL A 429 76.73 -67.38 -7.68
C VAL A 429 75.65 -66.53 -7.00
N ASP A 430 75.82 -66.21 -5.72
CA ASP A 430 74.88 -65.38 -4.97
C ASP A 430 74.82 -63.94 -5.50
N ILE A 431 75.95 -63.38 -5.93
CA ILE A 431 76.01 -62.07 -6.61
C ILE A 431 75.22 -62.13 -7.92
N LYS A 432 75.44 -63.15 -8.75
CA LYS A 432 74.70 -63.30 -10.02
C LYS A 432 73.19 -63.45 -9.82
N LEU A 433 72.77 -64.17 -8.77
CA LEU A 433 71.35 -64.31 -8.41
C LEU A 433 70.76 -63.00 -7.87
N LYS A 434 71.52 -62.22 -7.11
CA LYS A 434 71.09 -60.89 -6.65
C LYS A 434 71.04 -59.88 -7.79
N ASP A 435 71.99 -59.92 -8.71
CA ASP A 435 72.02 -59.05 -9.89
C ASP A 435 70.83 -59.32 -10.82
N SER A 436 70.46 -60.59 -11.02
CA SER A 436 69.27 -60.94 -11.80
C SER A 436 67.97 -60.49 -11.11
N LEU A 437 67.89 -60.62 -9.78
CA LEU A 437 66.76 -60.10 -9.00
C LEU A 437 66.68 -58.56 -9.06
N ILE A 438 67.82 -57.87 -8.96
CA ILE A 438 67.88 -56.41 -9.10
C ILE A 438 67.44 -55.99 -10.50
N SER A 439 67.86 -56.71 -11.55
CA SER A 439 67.43 -56.45 -12.93
C SER A 439 65.92 -56.58 -13.08
N ASN A 440 65.33 -57.67 -12.58
CA ASN A 440 63.88 -57.90 -12.64
C ASN A 440 63.11 -56.82 -11.86
N LEU A 441 63.54 -56.50 -10.64
CA LEU A 441 62.94 -55.42 -9.86
C LEU A 441 63.11 -54.05 -10.54
N SER A 442 64.22 -53.82 -11.23
CA SER A 442 64.45 -52.59 -11.99
C SER A 442 63.48 -52.46 -13.17
N GLU A 443 63.23 -53.55 -13.89
CA GLU A 443 62.24 -53.61 -14.96
C GLU A 443 60.82 -53.42 -14.42
N GLU A 444 60.44 -54.09 -13.32
CA GLU A 444 59.14 -53.89 -12.67
C GLU A 444 58.95 -52.43 -12.23
N ASN A 445 59.96 -51.82 -11.59
CA ASN A 445 59.91 -50.39 -11.23
C ASN A 445 59.84 -49.46 -12.43
N LYS A 446 60.38 -49.86 -13.60
CA LYS A 446 60.26 -49.10 -14.84
C LYS A 446 58.82 -49.14 -15.35
N THR A 447 58.22 -50.33 -15.41
CA THR A 447 56.81 -50.48 -15.82
C THR A 447 55.84 -49.79 -14.86
N GLN A 448 56.12 -49.79 -13.56
CA GLN A 448 55.31 -49.05 -12.58
C GLN A 448 55.41 -47.53 -12.78
N ARG A 449 56.60 -47.00 -13.10
CA ARG A 449 56.76 -45.58 -13.43
C ARG A 449 56.00 -45.19 -14.69
N GLU A 450 56.11 -45.99 -15.75
CA GLU A 450 55.35 -45.79 -16.99
C GLU A 450 53.84 -45.81 -16.70
N ARG A 451 53.37 -46.71 -15.84
CA ARG A 451 51.95 -46.77 -15.43
C ARG A 451 51.50 -45.57 -14.59
N ILE A 452 52.37 -45.04 -13.74
CA ILE A 452 52.10 -43.82 -12.97
C ILE A 452 52.00 -42.62 -13.92
N GLU A 453 52.93 -42.48 -14.86
CA GLU A 453 52.89 -41.42 -15.87
C GLU A 453 51.61 -41.46 -16.72
N GLU A 454 51.14 -42.65 -17.11
CA GLU A 454 49.84 -42.82 -17.79
C GLU A 454 48.66 -42.34 -16.93
N LEU A 455 48.59 -42.75 -15.67
CA LEU A 455 47.52 -42.36 -14.75
C LEU A 455 47.56 -40.85 -14.44
N GLU A 456 48.73 -40.26 -14.32
CA GLU A 456 48.90 -38.81 -14.15
C GLU A 456 48.41 -38.04 -15.39
N GLY A 457 48.66 -38.57 -16.59
CA GLY A 457 48.11 -38.04 -17.84
C GLY A 457 46.58 -38.12 -17.90
N GLU A 458 45.99 -39.25 -17.52
CA GLU A 458 44.52 -39.42 -17.45
C GLU A 458 43.88 -38.46 -16.43
N ILE A 459 44.50 -38.29 -15.25
CA ILE A 459 44.03 -37.33 -14.23
C ILE A 459 44.06 -35.91 -14.79
N HIS A 460 45.14 -35.51 -15.48
CA HIS A 460 45.25 -34.16 -16.06
C HIS A 460 44.14 -33.88 -17.09
N VAL A 461 43.79 -34.85 -17.93
CA VAL A 461 42.70 -34.70 -18.90
C VAL A 461 41.35 -34.56 -18.20
N LEU A 462 41.07 -35.38 -17.18
CA LEU A 462 39.84 -35.27 -16.39
C LEU A 462 39.75 -33.95 -15.62
N GLU A 463 40.87 -33.43 -15.11
CA GLU A 463 40.94 -32.11 -14.47
C GLU A 463 40.67 -30.97 -15.45
N GLU A 464 41.19 -31.06 -16.68
CA GLU A 464 40.87 -30.09 -17.73
C GLU A 464 39.40 -30.15 -18.18
N GLU A 465 38.84 -31.34 -18.31
CA GLU A 465 37.42 -31.52 -18.63
C GLU A 465 36.52 -31.01 -17.50
N ALA A 466 36.91 -31.23 -16.24
CA ALA A 466 36.21 -30.66 -15.09
C ALA A 466 36.24 -29.13 -15.07
N ARG A 467 37.37 -28.49 -15.46
CA ARG A 467 37.47 -27.03 -15.58
C ARG A 467 36.64 -26.46 -16.73
N LYS A 468 36.44 -27.22 -17.81
CA LYS A 468 35.64 -26.81 -18.98
C LYS A 468 34.13 -27.03 -18.78
N ASN A 469 33.70 -27.59 -17.65
CA ASN A 469 32.28 -27.78 -17.38
C ASN A 469 31.60 -26.44 -17.04
N GLU A 470 31.06 -25.77 -18.06
CA GLU A 470 30.23 -24.54 -17.99
C GLU A 470 29.11 -24.63 -16.93
N ARG A 471 28.63 -25.83 -16.63
CA ARG A 471 27.62 -26.09 -15.59
C ARG A 471 28.05 -25.67 -14.18
N ILE A 472 29.36 -25.63 -13.89
CA ILE A 472 29.86 -25.17 -12.59
C ILE A 472 29.75 -23.65 -12.48
N GLU A 473 30.12 -22.93 -13.54
CA GLU A 473 30.01 -21.47 -13.61
C GLU A 473 28.53 -21.04 -13.55
N GLU A 474 27.64 -21.72 -14.27
CA GLU A 474 26.18 -21.48 -14.19
C GLU A 474 25.61 -21.70 -12.78
N LEU A 475 26.08 -22.73 -12.07
CA LEU A 475 25.66 -23.00 -10.69
C LEU A 475 26.18 -21.93 -9.72
N GLU A 476 27.40 -21.45 -9.92
CA GLU A 476 27.97 -20.35 -9.12
C GLU A 476 27.19 -19.04 -9.32
N GLU A 477 26.81 -18.72 -10.56
CA GLU A 477 25.95 -17.57 -10.85
C GLU A 477 24.55 -17.71 -10.23
N LEU A 478 23.95 -18.90 -10.31
CA LEU A 478 22.65 -19.16 -9.66
C LEU A 478 22.73 -19.02 -8.14
N VAL A 479 23.82 -19.44 -7.51
CA VAL A 479 24.05 -19.25 -6.06
C VAL A 479 24.13 -17.75 -5.71
N ILE A 480 24.78 -16.93 -6.54
CA ILE A 480 24.84 -15.47 -6.35
C ILE A 480 23.43 -14.87 -6.48
N VAL A 481 22.64 -15.29 -7.46
CA VAL A 481 21.25 -14.83 -7.63
C VAL A 481 20.37 -15.23 -6.43
N VAL A 482 20.55 -16.45 -5.91
CA VAL A 482 19.82 -16.92 -4.71
C VAL A 482 20.21 -16.10 -3.48
N LYS A 483 21.49 -15.77 -3.30
CA LYS A 483 21.95 -14.90 -2.19
C LYS A 483 21.30 -13.52 -2.25
N HIS A 484 21.33 -12.84 -3.40
CA HIS A 484 20.68 -11.54 -3.55
C HIS A 484 19.16 -11.62 -3.34
N LYS A 485 18.51 -12.71 -3.78
CA LYS A 485 17.07 -12.91 -3.51
C LYS A 485 16.80 -13.13 -2.02
N ASN A 486 17.67 -13.83 -1.31
CA ASN A 486 17.53 -14.04 0.14
C ASN A 486 17.74 -12.73 0.92
N GLU A 487 18.76 -11.93 0.58
CA GLU A 487 18.97 -10.60 1.15
C GLU A 487 17.74 -9.70 0.92
N ARG A 488 17.17 -9.76 -0.29
CA ARG A 488 15.94 -9.02 -0.60
C ARG A 488 14.72 -9.50 0.19
N ILE A 489 14.63 -10.81 0.46
CA ILE A 489 13.57 -11.37 1.31
C ILE A 489 13.74 -10.88 2.74
N GLU A 490 14.97 -10.88 3.28
CA GLU A 490 15.26 -10.37 4.63
C GLU A 490 14.88 -8.90 4.78
N GLU A 491 15.21 -8.04 3.81
CA GLU A 491 14.79 -6.63 3.80
C GLU A 491 13.26 -6.47 3.83
N LEU A 492 12.55 -7.29 3.03
CA LEU A 492 11.08 -7.26 2.98
C LEU A 492 10.45 -7.79 4.28
N GLU A 493 11.04 -8.80 4.90
CA GLU A 493 10.63 -9.31 6.20
C GLU A 493 10.86 -8.27 7.30
N GLU A 494 11.96 -7.53 7.26
CA GLU A 494 12.23 -6.46 8.21
C GLU A 494 11.28 -5.28 8.04
N ALA A 495 11.02 -4.87 6.80
CA ALA A 495 10.00 -3.86 6.50
C ALA A 495 8.60 -4.32 6.97
N LEU A 496 8.26 -5.60 6.79
CA LEU A 496 7.01 -6.16 7.29
C LEU A 496 6.95 -6.11 8.82
N ARG A 497 8.01 -6.51 9.51
CA ARG A 497 8.10 -6.42 10.98
C ARG A 497 7.94 -4.99 11.47
N GLN A 498 8.57 -4.01 10.80
CA GLN A 498 8.41 -2.59 11.12
C GLN A 498 6.97 -2.12 10.89
N SER A 499 6.34 -2.51 9.79
CA SER A 499 4.93 -2.16 9.51
C SER A 499 3.98 -2.72 10.56
N VAL A 500 4.22 -3.94 11.04
CA VAL A 500 3.44 -4.57 12.11
C VAL A 500 3.63 -3.82 13.42
N ARG A 501 4.86 -3.41 13.77
CA ARG A 501 5.12 -2.60 14.97
C ARG A 501 4.42 -1.24 14.93
N ILE A 502 4.51 -0.56 13.79
CA ILE A 502 3.82 0.73 13.58
C ILE A 502 2.30 0.54 13.73
N ALA A 503 1.75 -0.53 13.16
CA ALA A 503 0.33 -0.83 13.29
C ALA A 503 -0.08 -1.07 14.77
N THR A 504 0.72 -1.83 15.53
CA THR A 504 0.44 -2.06 16.95
C THR A 504 0.56 -0.78 17.78
N ASP A 505 1.55 0.07 17.49
CA ASP A 505 1.75 1.34 18.20
C ASP A 505 0.60 2.31 17.91
N MET A 506 0.18 2.43 16.65
CA MET A 506 -0.99 3.22 16.25
C MET A 506 -2.28 2.72 16.93
N GLU A 507 -2.48 1.40 17.05
CA GLU A 507 -3.63 0.85 17.77
C GLU A 507 -3.62 1.19 19.26
N LEU A 508 -2.45 1.21 19.90
CA LEU A 508 -2.31 1.61 21.30
C LEU A 508 -2.59 3.10 21.48
N GLU A 509 -2.02 3.96 20.63
CA GLU A 509 -2.28 5.40 20.66
C GLU A 509 -3.77 5.70 20.45
N LYS A 510 -4.42 5.00 19.53
CA LYS A 510 -5.87 5.12 19.31
C LYS A 510 -6.67 4.71 20.55
N ARG A 511 -6.29 3.64 21.24
CA ARG A 511 -6.93 3.24 22.51
C ARG A 511 -6.76 4.32 23.58
N ASP A 512 -5.56 4.88 23.72
CA ASP A 512 -5.29 5.96 24.67
C ASP A 512 -6.10 7.23 24.34
N GLU A 513 -6.22 7.58 23.06
CA GLU A 513 -7.09 8.69 22.62
C GLU A 513 -8.56 8.41 22.90
N GLU A 514 -9.05 7.19 22.69
CA GLU A 514 -10.41 6.78 23.03
C GLU A 514 -10.68 6.88 24.53
N GLU A 515 -9.71 6.52 25.38
CA GLU A 515 -9.79 6.70 26.84
C GLU A 515 -9.82 8.19 27.22
N ARG A 516 -8.95 9.02 26.64
CA ARG A 516 -8.98 10.48 26.86
C ARG A 516 -10.31 11.09 26.43
N ARG A 517 -10.87 10.65 25.29
CA ARG A 517 -12.21 11.07 24.84
C ARG A 517 -13.28 10.69 25.84
N LYS A 518 -13.30 9.44 26.32
CA LYS A 518 -14.23 8.99 27.37
C LYS A 518 -14.12 9.84 28.63
N GLU A 519 -12.90 10.14 29.10
CA GLU A 519 -12.69 11.01 30.26
C GLU A 519 -13.22 12.42 30.05
N ILE A 520 -12.97 13.02 28.87
CA ILE A 520 -13.46 14.35 28.52
C ILE A 520 -15.00 14.34 28.48
N THR A 521 -15.60 13.34 27.85
CA THR A 521 -17.06 13.18 27.80
C THR A 521 -17.64 13.02 29.20
N GLU A 522 -17.02 12.23 30.08
CA GLU A 522 -17.46 12.13 31.47
C GLU A 522 -17.33 13.45 32.23
N LYS A 523 -16.26 14.21 32.00
CA LYS A 523 -16.06 15.55 32.59
C LYS A 523 -17.13 16.53 32.08
N LEU A 524 -17.43 16.53 30.78
CA LEU A 524 -18.51 17.30 30.17
C LEU A 524 -19.86 16.93 30.78
N ASN A 525 -20.21 15.64 30.82
CA ASN A 525 -21.45 15.16 31.43
C ASN A 525 -21.58 15.55 32.91
N LYS A 526 -20.46 15.62 33.65
CA LYS A 526 -20.44 16.11 35.05
C LYS A 526 -20.64 17.62 35.12
N LEU A 527 -20.06 18.39 34.20
CA LEU A 527 -20.22 19.85 34.11
C LEU A 527 -21.63 20.23 33.66
N GLU A 528 -22.20 19.53 32.68
CA GLU A 528 -23.58 19.69 32.21
C GLU A 528 -24.57 19.44 33.35
N ARG A 529 -24.45 18.33 34.07
CA ARG A 529 -25.29 18.07 35.26
C ARG A 529 -25.14 19.14 36.33
N LYS A 530 -23.94 19.69 36.54
CA LYS A 530 -23.72 20.81 37.46
C LYS A 530 -24.37 22.09 36.94
N LEU A 531 -24.30 22.35 35.64
CA LEU A 531 -24.93 23.49 34.99
C LEU A 531 -26.45 23.38 35.08
N GLU A 532 -27.04 22.23 34.74
CA GLU A 532 -28.47 21.94 34.89
C GLU A 532 -28.92 22.13 36.34
N SER A 533 -28.18 21.57 37.31
CA SER A 533 -28.51 21.75 38.73
C SER A 533 -28.40 23.22 39.19
N SER A 534 -27.53 24.01 38.57
CA SER A 534 -27.37 25.44 38.87
C SER A 534 -28.44 26.28 38.17
N VAL A 535 -28.78 25.97 36.92
CA VAL A 535 -29.88 26.56 36.16
C VAL A 535 -31.21 26.30 36.86
N GLN A 536 -31.41 25.11 37.42
CA GLN A 536 -32.60 24.75 38.18
C GLN A 536 -32.71 25.50 39.51
N LYS A 537 -31.57 25.85 40.14
CA LYS A 537 -31.50 26.72 41.34
C LYS A 537 -31.69 28.21 41.02
N VAL A 538 -31.43 28.63 39.78
CA VAL A 538 -31.54 30.03 39.30
C VAL A 538 -32.87 30.30 38.58
N ARG A 539 -33.82 29.35 38.56
CA ARG A 539 -35.17 29.60 38.00
C ARG A 539 -35.92 30.65 38.83
N CYS A 540 -35.84 31.90 38.40
CA CYS A 540 -36.72 32.97 38.84
C CYS A 540 -38.13 32.69 38.29
N SER A 541 -39.14 32.59 39.17
CA SER A 541 -40.53 32.37 38.78
C SER A 541 -41.04 33.42 37.79
N HIS A 542 -40.56 34.66 37.89
CA HIS A 542 -40.87 35.74 36.95
C HIS A 542 -40.29 35.51 35.55
N CYS A 543 -39.10 34.90 35.44
CA CYS A 543 -38.50 34.57 34.15
C CYS A 543 -39.24 33.40 33.46
N GLN A 544 -39.83 32.48 34.22
CA GLN A 544 -40.68 31.41 33.69
C GLN A 544 -41.94 32.01 33.02
N THR A 545 -42.63 32.91 33.72
CA THR A 545 -43.81 33.62 33.19
C THR A 545 -43.49 34.48 31.96
N VAL A 546 -42.33 35.15 31.95
CA VAL A 546 -41.89 35.93 30.78
C VAL A 546 -41.56 35.02 29.59
N LYS A 547 -40.93 33.87 29.82
CA LYS A 547 -40.65 32.87 28.76
C LYS A 547 -41.94 32.27 28.19
N GLU A 548 -42.91 31.94 29.03
CA GLU A 548 -44.23 31.44 28.60
C GLU A 548 -44.98 32.51 27.80
N ARG A 549 -44.91 33.78 28.22
CA ARG A 549 -45.52 34.88 27.46
C ARG A 549 -44.81 35.14 26.14
N LEU A 550 -43.49 34.95 26.09
CA LEU A 550 -42.70 35.07 24.86
C LEU A 550 -43.05 33.94 23.88
N SER A 551 -43.15 32.70 24.36
CA SER A 551 -43.56 31.56 23.52
C SER A 551 -44.99 31.70 23.01
N GLU A 552 -45.92 32.20 23.84
CA GLU A 552 -47.27 32.53 23.39
C GLU A 552 -47.28 33.60 22.29
N LEU A 553 -46.45 34.65 22.42
CA LEU A 553 -46.32 35.70 21.42
C LEU A 553 -45.70 35.19 20.12
N GLU A 554 -44.70 34.31 20.21
CA GLU A 554 -44.09 33.65 19.05
C GLU A 554 -45.10 32.77 18.30
N ILE A 555 -45.89 31.97 19.03
CA ILE A 555 -46.96 31.15 18.44
C ILE A 555 -48.01 32.04 17.76
N ARG A 556 -48.43 33.13 18.42
CA ARG A 556 -49.39 34.08 17.82
C ARG A 556 -48.83 34.77 16.58
N TYR A 557 -47.55 35.13 16.59
CA TYR A 557 -46.88 35.75 15.45
C TYR A 557 -46.78 34.77 14.27
N LYS A 558 -46.37 33.52 14.50
CA LYS A 558 -46.38 32.46 13.48
C LYS A 558 -47.77 32.26 12.89
N ASN A 559 -48.80 32.17 13.73
CA ASN A 559 -50.19 32.06 13.29
C ASN A 559 -50.63 33.26 12.42
N LEU A 560 -50.25 34.49 12.78
CA LEU A 560 -50.55 35.68 12.00
C LEU A 560 -49.84 35.68 10.63
N ILE A 561 -48.59 35.20 10.57
CA ILE A 561 -47.86 35.02 9.30
C ILE A 561 -48.59 34.01 8.42
N SER A 562 -48.94 32.83 8.96
CA SER A 562 -49.64 31.79 8.20
C SER A 562 -51.03 32.24 7.75
N GLN A 563 -51.75 33.00 8.58
CA GLN A 563 -53.05 33.61 8.19
C GLN A 563 -52.88 34.63 7.07
N ARG A 564 -51.88 35.52 7.17
CA ARG A 564 -51.56 36.49 6.11
C ARG A 564 -51.20 35.80 4.80
N HIS A 565 -50.40 34.74 4.86
CA HIS A 565 -50.03 33.94 3.69
C HIS A 565 -51.28 33.32 3.04
N ARG A 566 -52.16 32.71 3.83
CA ARG A 566 -53.42 32.13 3.34
C ARG A 566 -54.31 33.18 2.67
N HIS A 567 -54.55 34.32 3.31
CA HIS A 567 -55.38 35.39 2.73
C HIS A 567 -54.78 35.93 1.42
N LEU A 568 -53.45 36.03 1.33
CA LEU A 568 -52.81 36.42 0.08
C LEU A 568 -53.07 35.38 -1.01
N MET A 569 -52.92 34.08 -0.72
CA MET A 569 -53.21 33.01 -1.68
C MET A 569 -54.67 33.03 -2.16
N GLU A 570 -55.63 33.19 -1.24
CA GLU A 570 -57.05 33.33 -1.58
C GLU A 570 -57.31 34.56 -2.49
N LEU A 571 -56.68 35.70 -2.19
CA LEU A 571 -56.78 36.90 -3.04
C LEU A 571 -56.18 36.67 -4.44
N TRP A 572 -55.08 35.92 -4.55
CA TRP A 572 -54.49 35.56 -5.83
C TRP A 572 -55.41 34.66 -6.65
N GLU A 573 -56.03 33.66 -6.03
CA GLU A 573 -56.99 32.77 -6.68
C GLU A 573 -58.21 33.54 -7.20
N LEU A 574 -58.81 34.40 -6.37
CA LEU A 574 -59.92 35.24 -6.78
C LEU A 574 -59.55 36.18 -7.93
N LYS A 575 -58.35 36.77 -7.90
CA LYS A 575 -57.87 37.66 -8.96
C LYS A 575 -57.62 36.88 -10.27
N GLN A 576 -57.06 35.68 -10.18
CA GLN A 576 -56.85 34.80 -11.31
C GLN A 576 -58.19 34.38 -11.94
N GLU A 577 -59.17 33.97 -11.13
CA GLU A 577 -60.50 33.57 -11.57
C GLU A 577 -61.25 34.74 -12.24
N ALA A 578 -61.14 35.95 -11.69
CA ALA A 578 -61.74 37.13 -12.30
C ALA A 578 -61.13 37.46 -13.68
N LEU A 579 -59.80 37.36 -13.81
CA LEU A 579 -59.13 37.61 -15.10
C LEU A 579 -59.43 36.52 -16.13
N THR A 580 -59.44 35.25 -15.74
CA THR A 580 -59.77 34.14 -16.66
C THR A 580 -61.24 34.19 -17.09
N SER A 581 -62.14 34.55 -16.18
CA SER A 581 -63.56 34.78 -16.50
C SER A 581 -63.73 35.93 -17.51
N ALA A 582 -63.08 37.08 -17.27
CA ALA A 582 -63.09 38.20 -18.21
C ALA A 582 -62.49 37.83 -19.58
N LEU A 583 -61.41 37.03 -19.60
CA LEU A 583 -60.82 36.53 -20.84
C LEU A 583 -61.81 35.64 -21.60
N SER A 584 -62.49 34.73 -20.90
CA SER A 584 -63.50 33.84 -21.49
C SER A 584 -64.67 34.62 -22.09
N GLU A 585 -65.10 35.71 -21.44
CA GLU A 585 -66.11 36.63 -21.97
C GLU A 585 -65.62 37.28 -23.28
N LYS A 586 -64.38 37.78 -23.30
CA LYS A 586 -63.79 38.38 -24.52
C LYS A 586 -63.62 37.35 -25.65
N ASP A 587 -63.22 36.13 -25.34
CA ASP A 587 -63.10 35.04 -26.32
C ASP A 587 -64.47 34.65 -26.89
N ALA A 588 -65.52 34.62 -26.06
CA ALA A 588 -66.90 34.41 -26.53
C ALA A 588 -67.37 35.53 -27.47
N HIS A 589 -67.09 36.79 -27.13
CA HIS A 589 -67.38 37.93 -28.01
C HIS A 589 -66.63 37.88 -29.34
N LEU A 590 -65.35 37.49 -29.31
CA LEU A 590 -64.54 37.29 -30.51
C LEU A 590 -65.11 36.17 -31.38
N ALA A 591 -65.44 35.02 -30.80
CA ALA A 591 -66.02 33.88 -31.51
C ALA A 591 -67.35 34.25 -32.20
N LEU A 592 -68.22 35.01 -31.51
CA LEU A 592 -69.47 35.50 -32.09
C LEU A 592 -69.25 36.42 -33.30
N LEU A 593 -68.26 37.30 -33.24
CA LEU A 593 -67.92 38.20 -34.36
C LEU A 593 -67.24 37.46 -35.52
N GLU A 594 -66.40 36.46 -35.22
CA GLU A 594 -65.73 35.64 -36.23
C GLU A 594 -66.72 34.75 -37.00
N VAL A 595 -67.70 34.15 -36.31
CA VAL A 595 -68.76 33.35 -36.92
C VAL A 595 -69.77 34.22 -37.69
N GLY A 596 -70.10 35.42 -37.18
CA GLY A 596 -71.01 36.36 -37.85
C GLY A 596 -70.46 36.95 -39.16
N GLY A 597 -69.13 36.93 -39.31
CA GLY A 597 -68.40 37.53 -40.43
C GLY A 597 -68.34 39.06 -40.33
N VAL A 598 -67.16 39.63 -40.57
CA VAL A 598 -66.94 41.09 -40.48
C VAL A 598 -67.47 41.77 -41.73
N ARG A 599 -68.72 42.23 -41.70
CA ARG A 599 -69.41 42.86 -42.85
C ARG A 599 -69.48 44.38 -42.79
N SER A 600 -69.03 44.99 -41.70
CA SER A 600 -69.07 46.43 -41.47
C SER A 600 -67.75 46.94 -40.91
N SER A 601 -67.35 48.16 -41.30
CA SER A 601 -66.17 48.85 -40.76
C SER A 601 -66.23 48.99 -39.23
N ARG A 602 -67.42 49.08 -38.64
CA ARG A 602 -67.60 49.14 -37.18
C ARG A 602 -67.26 47.80 -36.53
N ALA A 603 -67.73 46.68 -37.10
CA ALA A 603 -67.43 45.33 -36.62
C ALA A 603 -65.92 45.01 -36.73
N ALA A 604 -65.23 45.54 -37.75
CA ALA A 604 -63.78 45.40 -37.90
C ALA A 604 -63.02 46.14 -36.78
N GLN A 605 -63.45 47.35 -36.42
CA GLN A 605 -62.88 48.11 -35.31
C GLN A 605 -63.14 47.45 -33.96
N GLU A 606 -64.35 46.92 -33.73
CA GLU A 606 -64.71 46.18 -32.52
C GLU A 606 -63.91 44.88 -32.37
N LEU A 607 -63.65 44.17 -33.47
CA LEU A 607 -62.80 42.98 -33.46
C LEU A 607 -61.35 43.32 -33.06
N GLU A 608 -60.81 44.42 -33.58
CA GLU A 608 -59.46 44.87 -33.26
C GLU A 608 -59.34 45.33 -31.80
N THR A 609 -60.35 46.01 -31.26
CA THR A 609 -60.36 46.41 -29.84
C THR A 609 -60.49 45.21 -28.92
N LEU A 610 -61.31 44.21 -29.27
CA LEU A 610 -61.44 42.96 -28.52
C LEU A 610 -60.15 42.13 -28.55
N LYS A 611 -59.46 42.06 -29.70
CA LYS A 611 -58.14 41.41 -29.80
C LYS A 611 -57.11 42.08 -28.90
N LYS A 612 -57.06 43.42 -28.89
CA LYS A 612 -56.19 44.19 -27.98
C LYS A 612 -56.56 43.96 -26.50
N ALA A 613 -57.84 43.91 -26.17
CA ALA A 613 -58.30 43.64 -24.81
C ALA A 613 -57.93 42.21 -24.36
N ARG A 614 -58.08 41.22 -25.25
CA ARG A 614 -57.68 39.83 -25.02
C ARG A 614 -56.19 39.71 -24.73
N VAL A 615 -55.33 40.36 -25.53
CA VAL A 615 -53.88 40.37 -25.31
C VAL A 615 -53.54 40.96 -23.94
N LYS A 616 -54.15 42.09 -23.57
CA LYS A 616 -53.94 42.70 -22.24
C LYS A 616 -54.36 41.80 -21.08
N LEU A 617 -55.44 41.03 -21.24
CA LEU A 617 -55.88 40.09 -20.22
C LEU A 617 -54.92 38.90 -20.09
N LEU A 618 -54.38 38.41 -21.21
CA LEU A 618 -53.35 37.35 -21.20
C LEU A 618 -52.06 37.82 -20.53
N ASP A 619 -51.60 39.04 -20.86
CA ASP A 619 -50.43 39.64 -20.21
C ASP A 619 -50.66 39.81 -18.71
N ALA A 620 -51.82 40.33 -18.31
CA ALA A 620 -52.18 40.46 -16.90
C ALA A 620 -52.20 39.10 -16.16
N ILE A 621 -52.77 38.05 -16.76
CA ILE A 621 -52.75 36.69 -16.18
C ILE A 621 -51.33 36.19 -16.01
N LYS A 622 -50.46 36.42 -17.01
CA LYS A 622 -49.06 36.01 -16.95
C LYS A 622 -48.31 36.73 -15.82
N ASP A 623 -48.45 38.05 -15.74
CA ASP A 623 -47.82 38.87 -14.70
C ASP A 623 -48.28 38.45 -13.29
N LEU A 624 -49.57 38.14 -13.11
CA LEU A 624 -50.07 37.60 -11.84
C LEU A 624 -49.47 36.24 -11.48
N GLY A 625 -49.29 35.37 -12.47
CA GLY A 625 -48.65 34.07 -12.27
C GLY A 625 -47.21 34.21 -11.79
N GLU A 626 -46.43 35.10 -12.42
CA GLU A 626 -45.05 35.39 -12.04
C GLU A 626 -44.97 36.00 -10.62
N GLU A 627 -45.85 36.95 -10.30
CA GLU A 627 -45.88 37.61 -8.99
C GLU A 627 -46.29 36.65 -7.86
N ARG A 628 -47.23 35.73 -8.11
CA ARG A 628 -47.61 34.67 -7.16
C ARG A 628 -46.43 33.76 -6.81
N VAL A 629 -45.67 33.32 -7.82
CA VAL A 629 -44.51 32.44 -7.61
C VAL A 629 -43.41 33.16 -6.82
N ARG A 630 -43.11 34.41 -7.18
CA ARG A 630 -42.10 35.23 -6.47
C ARG A 630 -42.42 35.36 -4.98
N LEU A 631 -43.65 35.75 -4.65
CA LEU A 631 -44.07 35.92 -3.25
C LEU A 631 -44.08 34.59 -2.50
N SER A 632 -44.50 33.48 -3.13
CA SER A 632 -44.44 32.16 -2.49
C SER A 632 -43.00 31.75 -2.13
N GLN A 633 -42.01 32.09 -2.97
CA GLN A 633 -40.59 31.83 -2.67
C GLN A 633 -40.07 32.71 -1.52
N GLU A 634 -40.48 33.97 -1.45
CA GLU A 634 -40.12 34.88 -0.33
C GLU A 634 -40.65 34.39 1.02
N TYR A 635 -41.87 33.81 1.06
CA TYR A 635 -42.44 33.21 2.28
C TYR A 635 -41.71 31.93 2.70
N LEU A 636 -41.38 31.04 1.77
CA LEU A 636 -40.59 29.83 2.08
C LEU A 636 -39.20 30.18 2.62
N ALA A 637 -38.56 31.21 2.06
CA ALA A 637 -37.27 31.69 2.55
C ALA A 637 -37.34 32.26 3.98
N THR A 638 -38.47 32.89 4.35
CA THR A 638 -38.67 33.41 5.71
C THR A 638 -38.99 32.30 6.72
N GLU A 639 -39.72 31.26 6.34
CA GLU A 639 -39.94 30.09 7.21
C GLU A 639 -38.62 29.36 7.51
N ILE A 640 -37.79 29.11 6.50
CA ILE A 640 -36.46 28.48 6.67
C ILE A 640 -35.56 29.31 7.59
N ALA A 641 -35.58 30.65 7.45
CA ALA A 641 -34.81 31.54 8.32
C ALA A 641 -35.26 31.50 9.79
N THR A 642 -36.53 31.23 10.06
CA THR A 642 -37.06 31.07 11.43
C THR A 642 -36.82 29.68 12.04
N GLU A 643 -36.57 28.65 11.22
CA GLU A 643 -36.17 27.31 11.69
C GLU A 643 -34.66 27.19 11.94
N ALA A 644 -33.84 27.99 11.24
CA ALA A 644 -32.38 27.99 11.36
C ALA A 644 -31.86 28.66 12.65
N THR A 645 -32.70 29.32 13.46
CA THR A 645 -32.31 29.71 14.82
C THR A 645 -32.32 28.48 15.71
N PRO A 646 -31.18 28.08 16.31
CA PRO A 646 -31.06 26.83 17.05
C PRO A 646 -31.99 26.88 18.26
N THR A 647 -33.12 26.18 18.14
CA THR A 647 -33.97 25.86 19.27
C THR A 647 -33.22 24.79 20.05
N GLU A 648 -32.45 25.20 21.06
CA GLU A 648 -32.05 24.30 22.14
C GLU A 648 -33.32 23.71 22.75
N MET A 649 -33.67 22.48 22.36
CA MET A 649 -34.43 21.48 23.13
C MET A 649 -34.61 20.25 22.22
N SER A 650 -33.62 19.36 22.21
CA SER A 650 -33.79 18.01 21.68
C SER A 650 -34.80 17.24 22.53
N PRO A 651 -35.80 16.56 21.96
CA PRO A 651 -36.66 15.65 22.71
C PRO A 651 -35.91 14.34 22.96
N SER A 652 -35.90 13.93 24.22
CA SER A 652 -35.35 12.66 24.71
C SER A 652 -35.90 11.48 23.91
N GLN A 653 -35.04 10.79 23.16
CA GLN A 653 -35.36 9.49 22.57
C GLN A 653 -35.58 8.47 23.70
N GLN A 654 -36.83 8.08 23.90
CA GLN A 654 -37.19 6.86 24.62
C GLN A 654 -36.62 5.67 23.86
N LYS A 655 -35.62 5.01 24.44
CA LYS A 655 -35.28 3.63 24.10
C LYS A 655 -36.49 2.77 24.45
N VAL A 656 -37.11 2.21 23.43
CA VAL A 656 -37.99 1.05 23.58
C VAL A 656 -37.07 -0.16 23.67
N ASP A 657 -36.99 -0.73 24.86
CA ASP A 657 -36.56 -2.10 25.04
C ASP A 657 -37.54 -3.00 24.28
N GLN A 658 -37.04 -3.76 23.33
CA GLN A 658 -37.78 -4.88 22.73
C GLN A 658 -36.98 -6.15 22.95
N GLU A 659 -37.48 -6.96 23.88
CA GLU A 659 -37.20 -8.38 24.01
C GLU A 659 -37.58 -9.10 22.72
N SER A 660 -36.62 -9.82 22.12
CA SER A 660 -36.72 -11.20 21.60
C SER A 660 -35.43 -11.60 20.90
#